data_AF-A0A417Y2L7-F1
#
_entry.id   AF-A0A417Y2L7-F1
#
_cell.length_a   1.000
_cell.length_b   1.000
_cell.length_c   1.000
_cell.angle_alpha   90.00
_cell.angle_beta   90.00
_cell.angle_gamma   90.00
#
_symmetry.space_group_name_H-M   'P 1'
#
loop_
_entity.id
_entity.type
_entity.pdbx_description
1 polymer ?
#
loop_
_entity_poly.entity_id
_entity_poly.type
_entity_poly.pdbx_seq_one_letter_code
_entity_poly.pdbx_strand_id
1 'polypeptide(L)'
;MAELMTTDLVRLDADLGRDKESVIAALAGVLTAAGRADNVAVLERDLLAREAKAATGMKDGIAIPHCRTTAVSVPTVAFARLAPAVDFGAKDGPAELVFLIAAPEGGGNTHLQILTKLARALVKADFTDALRAAGSPEEVVAIIGGVVADAPAMAPVAAASAAPAAAPAAEGAASSAPATRRRLVAVTSCPTGIAHTYMAAESLEAAATKAGVDLAVETQGSAGSKPLPQATIDAADAVIFATDVGVRDRGRFAGKPVVSSGVKRPIDDGDAMIAEALRSADDPNAPRVEGGGANDSGRTATAGESWGGRVRRVLMTGVSYMIPFVAAGGLLIAIAFLLGGYEIVGPAADLVVDSTLFNAPDPQSIGLEHALFDSGTLAYLGALLFVIGATSFALFLPALAGYIAYAIADRPGIAPGFVMGALAGNLKNFTNADGVAMPATGFLGAIIGGVLAGLVAHWIAGRTVPSWARGLMPVLVIPLVTSVVVGLAMIVVLGRPITWLMENLTEGLDSMSGSSAVLLGVILGLMMAFDMGGPLNKVAYSFAVAGVGTAATVAAGAPELKIMAAVMLAGMVPPIALALATVVRPGLFTVGERENGKAGWLMGASFITEGAIPFAAADPLRVIPSIMLGSAVTGGLSQAFDVGLRAPHGGVFVLFAVDGVLGFAIALVAGVVVAAASVIALKSFGGARVVDPEPVTV
;
A
#
# COMPACT_ATOMS: atom_id res chain seq x y z
N MET A 1 24.38 -1.11 -37.93
CA MET A 1 24.56 -1.72 -36.60
C MET A 1 25.57 -2.83 -36.81
N ALA A 2 26.71 -2.83 -36.10
CA ALA A 2 27.73 -3.87 -36.30
C ALA A 2 27.13 -5.24 -35.98
N GLU A 3 27.39 -6.24 -36.82
CA GLU A 3 26.88 -7.60 -36.65
C GLU A 3 27.47 -8.19 -35.36
N LEU A 4 26.58 -8.64 -34.46
CA LEU A 4 26.90 -9.12 -33.11
C LEU A 4 27.71 -10.42 -33.09
N MET A 5 27.60 -11.21 -34.16
CA MET A 5 28.34 -12.44 -34.34
C MET A 5 28.57 -12.66 -35.84
N THR A 6 29.73 -13.19 -36.20
CA THR A 6 30.13 -13.56 -37.56
C THR A 6 30.64 -15.00 -37.55
N THR A 7 30.74 -15.65 -38.71
CA THR A 7 31.08 -17.09 -38.80
C THR A 7 32.47 -17.41 -38.26
N ASP A 8 33.40 -16.46 -38.31
CA ASP A 8 34.75 -16.53 -37.73
C ASP A 8 34.76 -16.60 -36.19
N LEU A 9 33.65 -16.25 -35.53
CA LEU A 9 33.45 -16.31 -34.08
C LEU A 9 32.82 -17.63 -33.60
N VAL A 10 32.60 -18.59 -34.51
CA VAL A 10 31.97 -19.89 -34.19
C VAL A 10 33.02 -21.00 -34.23
N ARG A 11 33.00 -21.88 -33.21
CA ARG A 11 33.78 -23.12 -33.18
C ARG A 11 32.84 -24.30 -32.93
N LEU A 12 32.79 -25.25 -33.87
CA LEU A 12 32.00 -26.46 -33.72
C LEU A 12 32.89 -27.64 -33.36
N ASP A 13 32.43 -28.46 -32.42
CA ASP A 13 33.06 -29.71 -31.98
C ASP A 13 34.56 -29.55 -31.65
N ALA A 14 34.90 -28.47 -30.95
CA ALA A 14 36.28 -28.06 -30.71
C ALA A 14 36.80 -28.51 -29.33
N ASP A 15 38.03 -29.02 -29.28
CA ASP A 15 38.80 -29.19 -28.05
C ASP A 15 39.52 -27.87 -27.74
N LEU A 16 38.93 -27.07 -26.84
CA LEU A 16 39.45 -25.76 -26.42
C LEU A 16 40.15 -25.81 -25.06
N GLY A 17 40.51 -27.00 -24.58
CA GLY A 17 41.15 -27.22 -23.29
C GLY A 17 40.30 -28.04 -22.33
N ARG A 18 40.88 -28.33 -21.16
CA ARG A 18 40.31 -29.26 -20.16
C ARG A 18 39.66 -28.56 -18.97
N ASP A 19 39.85 -27.25 -18.85
CA ASP A 19 39.30 -26.41 -17.79
C ASP A 19 38.69 -25.14 -18.39
N LYS A 20 37.82 -24.49 -17.62
CA LYS A 20 37.08 -23.29 -18.05
C LYS A 20 38.01 -22.12 -18.35
N GLU A 21 39.14 -22.03 -17.66
CA GLU A 21 40.17 -21.02 -17.89
C GLU A 21 40.75 -21.14 -19.30
N SER A 22 41.11 -22.36 -19.73
CA SER A 22 41.61 -22.64 -21.07
C SER A 22 40.57 -22.32 -22.15
N VAL A 23 39.30 -22.68 -21.93
CA VAL A 23 38.20 -22.38 -22.87
C VAL A 23 37.97 -20.87 -22.99
N ILE A 24 37.98 -20.14 -21.87
CA ILE A 24 37.83 -18.67 -21.85
C ILE A 24 38.99 -18.02 -22.61
N ALA A 25 40.23 -18.44 -22.36
CA ALA A 25 41.41 -17.92 -23.04
C ALA A 25 41.37 -18.20 -24.55
N ALA A 26 40.97 -19.41 -24.96
CA ALA A 26 40.84 -19.78 -26.36
C ALA A 26 39.80 -18.92 -27.09
N LEU A 27 38.62 -18.71 -26.48
CA LEU A 27 37.56 -17.89 -27.07
C LEU A 27 37.91 -16.38 -27.07
N ALA A 28 38.61 -15.88 -26.05
CA ALA A 28 39.16 -14.52 -26.08
C ALA A 28 40.15 -14.33 -27.25
N GLY A 29 40.96 -15.36 -27.54
CA GLY A 29 41.81 -15.41 -28.72
C GLY A 29 41.02 -15.37 -30.03
N VAL A 30 39.90 -16.09 -30.11
CA VAL A 30 38.98 -16.06 -31.28
C VAL A 30 38.43 -14.67 -31.53
N LEU A 31 37.95 -13.97 -30.48
CA LEU A 31 37.47 -12.59 -30.60
C LEU A 31 38.56 -11.64 -31.11
N THR A 32 39.79 -11.81 -30.61
CA THR A 32 40.93 -10.97 -30.99
C THR A 32 41.35 -11.22 -32.45
N ALA A 33 41.43 -12.50 -32.86
CA ALA A 33 41.78 -12.88 -34.23
C ALA A 33 40.74 -12.40 -35.27
N ALA A 34 39.47 -12.33 -34.88
CA ALA A 34 38.37 -11.78 -35.66
C ALA A 34 38.32 -10.23 -35.67
N GLY A 35 39.29 -9.56 -35.02
CA GLY A 35 39.33 -8.10 -34.93
C GLY A 35 38.22 -7.49 -34.09
N ARG A 36 37.59 -8.28 -33.20
CA ARG A 36 36.53 -7.81 -32.29
C ARG A 36 37.06 -7.30 -30.96
N ALA A 37 38.31 -7.65 -30.62
CA ALA A 37 39.00 -7.18 -29.44
C ALA A 37 40.42 -6.69 -29.80
N ASP A 38 40.83 -5.57 -29.20
CA ASP A 38 42.13 -4.94 -29.47
C ASP A 38 43.24 -5.48 -28.54
N ASN A 39 42.87 -6.15 -27.44
CA ASN A 39 43.81 -6.69 -26.46
C ASN A 39 43.29 -7.97 -25.79
N VAL A 40 43.84 -9.12 -26.20
CA VAL A 40 43.46 -10.44 -25.68
C VAL A 40 43.71 -10.59 -24.17
N ALA A 41 44.83 -10.07 -23.66
CA ALA A 41 45.20 -10.22 -22.25
C ALA A 41 44.25 -9.44 -21.32
N VAL A 42 43.77 -8.27 -21.76
CA VAL A 42 42.76 -7.49 -21.03
C VAL A 42 41.40 -8.20 -21.05
N LEU A 43 40.98 -8.69 -22.21
CA LEU A 43 39.72 -9.41 -22.37
C LEU A 43 39.68 -10.69 -21.51
N GLU A 44 40.73 -11.51 -21.57
CA GLU A 44 40.85 -12.75 -20.79
C GLU A 44 40.82 -12.46 -19.29
N ARG A 45 41.61 -11.49 -18.82
CA ARG A 45 41.62 -11.06 -17.42
C ARG A 45 40.23 -10.65 -16.95
N ASP A 46 39.50 -9.86 -17.73
CA ASP A 46 38.20 -9.32 -17.34
C ASP A 46 37.11 -10.43 -17.31
N LEU A 47 37.19 -11.40 -18.23
CA LEU A 47 36.34 -12.59 -18.25
C LEU A 47 36.61 -13.49 -17.04
N LEU A 48 37.88 -13.81 -16.76
CA LEU A 48 38.26 -14.63 -15.61
C LEU A 48 37.90 -13.96 -14.29
N ALA A 49 38.09 -12.64 -14.18
CA ALA A 49 37.68 -11.88 -12.99
C ALA A 49 36.16 -11.91 -12.78
N ARG A 50 35.35 -12.00 -13.85
CA ARG A 50 33.91 -12.15 -13.76
C ARG A 50 33.49 -13.59 -13.43
N GLU A 51 34.15 -14.57 -14.01
CA GLU A 51 33.94 -16.01 -13.74
C GLU A 51 34.24 -16.34 -12.26
N ALA A 52 35.32 -15.78 -11.70
CA ALA A 52 35.71 -16.01 -10.31
C ALA A 52 34.69 -15.49 -9.28
N LYS A 53 33.85 -14.50 -9.63
CA LYS A 53 32.80 -13.98 -8.74
C LYS A 53 31.62 -14.93 -8.61
N ALA A 54 31.25 -15.57 -9.71
CA ALA A 54 30.17 -16.55 -9.77
C ALA A 54 30.32 -17.36 -11.06
N ALA A 55 30.27 -18.68 -10.92
CA ALA A 55 30.27 -19.63 -12.01
C ALA A 55 29.23 -19.27 -13.09
N THR A 56 29.63 -19.34 -14.37
CA THR A 56 28.74 -19.01 -15.49
C THR A 56 28.10 -20.23 -16.16
N GLY A 57 28.35 -21.42 -15.62
CA GLY A 57 27.62 -22.63 -15.97
C GLY A 57 26.14 -22.52 -15.66
N MET A 58 25.32 -22.95 -16.61
CA MET A 58 23.88 -23.07 -16.52
C MET A 58 23.46 -24.53 -16.73
N LYS A 59 22.18 -24.83 -16.46
CA LYS A 59 21.62 -26.14 -16.74
C LYS A 59 21.68 -26.51 -18.23
N ASP A 60 21.54 -27.79 -18.52
CA ASP A 60 21.48 -28.39 -19.85
C ASP A 60 22.77 -28.25 -20.66
N GLY A 61 23.92 -28.25 -19.97
CA GLY A 61 25.26 -28.26 -20.58
C GLY A 61 25.63 -26.95 -21.26
N ILE A 62 25.25 -25.81 -20.67
CA ILE A 62 25.48 -24.46 -21.24
C ILE A 62 26.38 -23.64 -20.33
N ALA A 63 27.27 -22.81 -20.89
CA ALA A 63 28.02 -21.79 -20.15
C ALA A 63 27.95 -20.43 -20.85
N ILE A 64 27.85 -19.35 -20.09
CA ILE A 64 27.84 -17.97 -20.62
C ILE A 64 28.91 -17.11 -19.95
N PRO A 65 30.21 -17.35 -20.19
CA PRO A 65 31.26 -16.45 -19.73
C PRO A 65 31.06 -15.06 -20.37
N HIS A 66 30.94 -14.01 -19.55
CA HIS A 66 30.65 -12.68 -20.05
C HIS A 66 31.40 -11.59 -19.29
N CYS A 67 31.69 -10.46 -19.92
CA CYS A 67 32.26 -9.31 -19.22
C CYS A 67 31.90 -7.97 -19.89
N ARG A 68 32.09 -6.90 -19.12
CA ARG A 68 32.29 -5.55 -19.68
C ARG A 68 33.77 -5.27 -19.66
N THR A 69 34.30 -4.76 -20.77
CA THR A 69 35.74 -4.55 -20.93
C THR A 69 36.03 -3.38 -21.86
N THR A 70 37.19 -2.75 -21.68
CA THR A 70 37.74 -1.77 -22.63
C THR A 70 38.35 -2.43 -23.87
N ALA A 71 38.55 -3.74 -23.84
CA ALA A 71 39.18 -4.48 -24.94
C ALA A 71 38.31 -4.62 -26.18
N VAL A 72 36.99 -4.35 -26.10
CA VAL A 72 36.06 -4.43 -27.24
C VAL A 72 35.36 -3.10 -27.46
N SER A 73 35.21 -2.70 -28.73
CA SER A 73 34.57 -1.44 -29.13
C SER A 73 33.10 -1.61 -29.53
N VAL A 74 32.68 -2.83 -29.85
CA VAL A 74 31.29 -3.21 -30.13
C VAL A 74 30.90 -4.45 -29.32
N PRO A 75 29.62 -4.58 -28.90
CA PRO A 75 29.16 -5.82 -28.30
C PRO A 75 29.36 -6.98 -29.27
N THR A 76 29.86 -8.11 -28.77
CA THR A 76 30.19 -9.27 -29.58
C THR A 76 29.89 -10.56 -28.83
N VAL A 77 29.48 -11.58 -29.57
CA VAL A 77 29.23 -12.94 -29.05
C VAL A 77 30.10 -13.91 -29.84
N ALA A 78 30.83 -14.79 -29.14
CA ALA A 78 31.42 -15.98 -29.74
C ALA A 78 30.74 -17.23 -29.19
N PHE A 79 30.66 -18.25 -30.03
CA PHE A 79 30.01 -19.50 -29.71
C PHE A 79 30.97 -20.67 -29.92
N ALA A 80 30.97 -21.60 -28.96
CA ALA A 80 31.61 -22.90 -29.13
C ALA A 80 30.68 -24.05 -28.76
N ARG A 81 30.69 -25.09 -29.59
CA ARG A 81 30.27 -26.44 -29.20
C ARG A 81 31.53 -27.23 -28.85
N LEU A 82 31.71 -27.57 -27.58
CA LEU A 82 32.92 -28.21 -27.05
C LEU A 82 32.86 -29.73 -27.19
N ALA A 83 33.98 -30.31 -27.62
CA ALA A 83 34.21 -31.74 -27.62
C ALA A 83 35.68 -32.01 -27.22
N PRO A 84 35.97 -32.38 -25.95
CA PRO A 84 35.04 -32.76 -24.89
C PRO A 84 34.37 -31.58 -24.16
N ALA A 85 33.23 -31.82 -23.50
CA ALA A 85 32.57 -30.86 -22.62
C ALA A 85 33.44 -30.50 -21.39
N VAL A 86 33.32 -29.26 -20.90
CA VAL A 86 34.17 -28.71 -19.82
C VAL A 86 33.32 -28.19 -18.66
N ASP A 87 33.77 -28.39 -17.42
CA ASP A 87 33.04 -27.95 -16.22
C ASP A 87 33.15 -26.43 -16.01
N PHE A 88 31.99 -25.76 -16.06
CA PHE A 88 31.81 -24.32 -15.77
C PHE A 88 31.06 -24.07 -14.44
N GLY A 89 30.97 -25.07 -13.57
CA GLY A 89 30.36 -24.98 -12.24
C GLY A 89 28.83 -25.14 -12.21
N ALA A 90 28.25 -25.73 -13.26
CA ALA A 90 26.82 -26.07 -13.28
C ALA A 90 26.55 -27.32 -12.41
N LYS A 91 25.35 -27.43 -11.83
CA LYS A 91 24.99 -28.51 -10.89
C LYS A 91 24.75 -29.86 -11.57
N ASP A 92 24.49 -29.86 -12.87
CA ASP A 92 24.05 -30.98 -13.69
C ASP A 92 25.14 -31.52 -14.62
N GLY A 93 26.34 -30.95 -14.60
CA GLY A 93 27.52 -31.49 -15.29
C GLY A 93 28.24 -30.46 -16.17
N PRO A 94 29.21 -30.91 -16.99
CA PRO A 94 30.01 -30.03 -17.83
C PRO A 94 29.20 -29.40 -18.96
N ALA A 95 29.62 -28.22 -19.40
CA ALA A 95 29.03 -27.50 -20.51
C ALA A 95 29.65 -27.92 -21.85
N GLU A 96 28.80 -28.12 -22.84
CA GLU A 96 29.18 -28.30 -24.24
C GLU A 96 28.86 -27.06 -25.09
N LEU A 97 27.85 -26.26 -24.74
CA LEU A 97 27.52 -25.02 -25.47
C LEU A 97 28.06 -23.82 -24.68
N VAL A 98 29.02 -23.09 -25.25
CA VAL A 98 29.64 -21.93 -24.59
C VAL A 98 29.37 -20.66 -25.39
N PHE A 99 28.79 -19.65 -24.74
CA PHE A 99 28.51 -18.33 -25.31
C PHE A 99 29.35 -17.28 -24.62
N LEU A 100 30.48 -16.90 -25.22
CA LEU A 100 31.30 -15.81 -24.70
C LEU A 100 30.73 -14.47 -25.14
N ILE A 101 30.33 -13.63 -24.18
CA ILE A 101 29.75 -12.30 -24.45
C ILE A 101 30.68 -11.21 -23.94
N ALA A 102 31.16 -10.34 -24.82
CA ALA A 102 31.95 -9.17 -24.44
C ALA A 102 31.25 -7.88 -24.87
N ALA A 103 31.23 -6.88 -24.00
CA ALA A 103 30.65 -5.57 -24.30
C ALA A 103 31.55 -4.39 -23.88
N PRO A 104 31.50 -3.26 -24.60
CA PRO A 104 32.32 -2.09 -24.29
C PRO A 104 31.99 -1.47 -22.92
N GLU A 105 33.01 -0.98 -22.23
CA GLU A 105 32.84 -0.19 -21.02
C GLU A 105 32.15 1.16 -21.37
N GLY A 106 30.98 1.43 -20.76
CA GLY A 106 30.15 2.61 -21.06
C GLY A 106 29.03 2.39 -22.10
N GLY A 107 28.95 1.22 -22.72
CA GLY A 107 27.93 0.88 -23.73
C GLY A 107 26.54 0.55 -23.17
N GLY A 108 25.90 1.46 -22.44
CA GLY A 108 24.47 1.38 -22.04
C GLY A 108 23.97 0.01 -21.52
N ASN A 109 22.68 -0.28 -21.68
CA ASN A 109 22.07 -1.55 -21.26
C ASN A 109 22.14 -2.66 -22.33
N THR A 110 22.84 -2.44 -23.45
CA THR A 110 22.87 -3.35 -24.61
C THR A 110 23.39 -4.74 -24.25
N HIS A 111 24.43 -4.83 -23.43
CA HIS A 111 24.94 -6.10 -22.88
C HIS A 111 23.86 -6.88 -22.13
N LEU A 112 23.09 -6.20 -21.28
CA LEU A 112 22.02 -6.83 -20.50
C LEU A 112 20.86 -7.25 -21.40
N GLN A 113 20.55 -6.49 -22.45
CA GLN A 113 19.51 -6.85 -23.42
C GLN A 113 19.89 -8.10 -24.22
N ILE A 114 21.14 -8.20 -24.69
CA ILE A 114 21.66 -9.38 -25.39
C ILE A 114 21.63 -10.59 -24.45
N LEU A 115 22.13 -10.44 -23.23
CA LEU A 115 22.16 -11.50 -22.23
C LEU A 115 20.74 -11.95 -21.86
N THR A 116 19.77 -11.04 -21.75
CA THR A 116 18.36 -11.38 -21.48
C THR A 116 17.70 -12.08 -22.68
N LYS A 117 17.98 -11.65 -23.92
CA LYS A 117 17.45 -12.30 -25.13
C LYS A 117 18.03 -13.71 -25.30
N LEU A 118 19.35 -13.87 -25.18
CA LEU A 118 20.03 -15.16 -25.24
C LEU A 118 19.59 -16.09 -24.10
N ALA A 119 19.57 -15.63 -22.84
CA ALA A 119 19.11 -16.44 -21.72
C ALA A 119 17.68 -16.97 -21.92
N ARG A 120 16.76 -16.14 -22.44
CA ARG A 120 15.38 -16.59 -22.77
C ARG A 120 15.32 -17.60 -23.90
N ALA A 121 16.21 -17.51 -24.89
CA ALA A 121 16.26 -18.49 -25.96
C ALA A 121 16.93 -19.80 -25.52
N LEU A 122 17.95 -19.74 -24.67
CA LEU A 122 18.67 -20.90 -24.15
C LEU A 122 17.83 -21.80 -23.24
N VAL A 123 16.70 -21.31 -22.71
CA VAL A 123 15.73 -22.12 -21.97
C VAL A 123 14.81 -22.93 -22.91
N LYS A 124 14.80 -22.64 -24.22
CA LYS A 124 13.97 -23.36 -25.20
C LYS A 124 14.74 -24.56 -25.77
N ALA A 125 14.24 -25.76 -25.52
CA ALA A 125 14.81 -27.01 -26.05
C ALA A 125 15.03 -26.94 -27.57
N ASP A 126 14.03 -26.47 -28.34
CA ASP A 126 14.15 -26.34 -29.80
C ASP A 126 15.35 -25.48 -30.24
N PHE A 127 15.70 -24.44 -29.47
CA PHE A 127 16.83 -23.56 -29.77
C PHE A 127 18.17 -24.24 -29.46
N THR A 128 18.28 -24.87 -28.29
CA THR A 128 19.49 -25.61 -27.90
C THR A 128 19.71 -26.85 -28.75
N ASP A 129 18.65 -27.56 -29.12
CA ASP A 129 18.68 -28.72 -30.00
C ASP A 129 19.10 -28.32 -31.42
N ALA A 130 18.60 -27.19 -31.92
CA ALA A 130 19.06 -26.63 -33.19
C ALA A 130 20.56 -26.31 -33.17
N LEU A 131 21.10 -25.76 -32.07
CA LEU A 131 22.54 -25.50 -31.93
C LEU A 131 23.37 -26.78 -31.77
N ARG A 132 22.84 -27.81 -31.11
CA ARG A 132 23.46 -29.14 -31.01
C ARG A 132 23.47 -29.87 -32.36
N ALA A 133 22.44 -29.66 -33.18
CA ALA A 133 22.33 -30.26 -34.51
C ALA A 133 23.02 -29.46 -35.62
N ALA A 134 23.35 -28.18 -35.40
CA ALA A 134 23.96 -27.32 -36.40
C ALA A 134 25.25 -27.93 -36.96
N GLY A 135 25.31 -28.07 -38.29
CA GLY A 135 26.42 -28.67 -39.01
C GLY A 135 27.46 -27.67 -39.51
N SER A 136 27.14 -26.37 -39.47
CA SER A 136 28.01 -25.31 -40.00
C SER A 136 27.99 -24.02 -39.15
N PRO A 137 29.09 -23.23 -39.16
CA PRO A 137 29.11 -21.90 -38.56
C PRO A 137 27.99 -20.96 -39.03
N GLU A 138 27.61 -21.05 -40.30
CA GLU A 138 26.55 -20.24 -40.93
C GLU A 138 25.18 -20.53 -40.30
N GLU A 139 24.87 -21.80 -40.05
CA GLU A 139 23.64 -22.21 -39.37
C GLU A 139 23.57 -21.66 -37.93
N VAL A 140 24.67 -21.73 -37.19
CA VAL A 140 24.75 -21.16 -35.83
C VAL A 140 24.53 -19.64 -35.85
N VAL A 141 25.14 -18.92 -36.79
CA VAL A 141 24.94 -17.48 -36.95
C VAL A 141 23.48 -17.16 -37.26
N ALA A 142 22.82 -17.93 -38.12
CA ALA A 142 21.41 -17.75 -38.41
C ALA A 142 20.50 -18.01 -37.19
N ILE A 143 20.77 -19.09 -36.43
CA ILE A 143 20.01 -19.47 -35.23
C ILE A 143 20.15 -18.37 -34.16
N ILE A 144 21.37 -17.96 -33.83
CA ILE A 144 21.63 -16.94 -32.80
C ILE A 144 21.17 -15.56 -33.27
N GLY A 145 21.42 -15.22 -34.53
CA GLY A 145 21.01 -13.96 -35.15
C GLY A 145 19.49 -13.74 -35.11
N GLY A 146 18.69 -14.79 -35.34
CA GLY A 146 17.22 -14.73 -35.29
C GLY A 146 16.63 -14.40 -33.92
N VAL A 147 17.38 -14.60 -32.84
CA VAL A 147 16.97 -14.28 -31.46
C VAL A 147 17.47 -12.89 -31.03
N VAL A 148 18.66 -12.53 -31.48
CA VAL A 148 19.37 -11.35 -30.97
C VAL A 148 19.11 -10.10 -31.81
N ALA A 149 18.92 -10.23 -33.13
CA ALA A 149 18.51 -9.13 -34.00
C ALA A 149 16.99 -8.88 -33.92
N ASP A 150 16.57 -7.62 -33.84
CA ASP A 150 15.16 -7.26 -34.07
C ASP A 150 14.86 -7.42 -35.58
N ALA A 151 14.51 -8.63 -36.01
CA ALA A 151 14.05 -8.85 -37.38
C ALA A 151 12.58 -8.39 -37.52
N PRO A 152 12.23 -7.61 -38.55
CA PRO A 152 10.86 -7.16 -38.81
C PRO A 152 9.97 -8.36 -39.15
N ALA A 153 8.69 -8.24 -38.80
CA ALA A 153 7.65 -9.23 -39.04
C ALA A 153 7.73 -9.85 -40.44
N MET A 154 7.96 -11.17 -40.49
CA MET A 154 7.76 -11.94 -41.73
C MET A 154 6.28 -11.96 -42.07
N ALA A 155 5.97 -11.53 -43.29
CA ALA A 155 4.66 -11.66 -43.91
C ALA A 155 4.29 -13.14 -44.13
N PRO A 156 3.00 -13.51 -44.06
CA PRO A 156 2.56 -14.87 -44.29
C PRO A 156 2.69 -15.23 -45.77
N VAL A 157 3.39 -16.32 -46.05
CA VAL A 157 3.37 -16.96 -47.37
C VAL A 157 2.08 -17.76 -47.48
N ALA A 158 1.23 -17.36 -48.42
CA ALA A 158 0.03 -18.05 -48.82
C ALA A 158 0.32 -19.12 -49.89
N ALA A 159 -0.37 -20.27 -49.80
CA ALA A 159 -0.82 -21.18 -50.86
C ALA A 159 -1.18 -22.53 -50.20
N ALA A 160 -2.23 -23.27 -50.54
CA ALA A 160 -3.23 -23.17 -51.58
C ALA A 160 -4.45 -24.02 -51.20
N SER A 161 -5.58 -23.71 -51.83
CA SER A 161 -6.87 -24.40 -51.71
C SER A 161 -6.88 -25.78 -52.36
N ALA A 162 -7.65 -26.72 -51.80
CA ALA A 162 -8.52 -27.63 -52.56
C ALA A 162 -9.44 -28.44 -51.63
N ALA A 163 -10.75 -28.21 -51.76
CA ALA A 163 -11.82 -29.19 -51.58
C ALA A 163 -12.51 -29.27 -52.96
N PRO A 164 -13.25 -30.35 -53.36
CA PRO A 164 -14.34 -30.93 -52.57
C PRO A 164 -14.62 -32.45 -52.76
N ALA A 165 -15.43 -33.04 -51.87
CA ALA A 165 -16.60 -33.89 -52.21
C ALA A 165 -17.19 -34.59 -50.96
N ALA A 166 -18.52 -34.48 -50.81
CA ALA A 166 -19.39 -35.29 -49.92
C ALA A 166 -19.62 -36.69 -50.55
N ALA A 167 -20.08 -37.79 -49.91
CA ALA A 167 -20.76 -38.17 -48.65
C ALA A 167 -20.57 -39.73 -48.51
N PRO A 168 -21.27 -40.52 -47.65
CA PRO A 168 -22.14 -40.22 -46.50
C PRO A 168 -21.83 -41.01 -45.20
N ALA A 169 -22.62 -40.67 -44.18
CA ALA A 169 -22.84 -41.22 -42.84
C ALA A 169 -22.36 -42.65 -42.47
N ALA A 170 -21.77 -42.74 -41.28
CA ALA A 170 -21.94 -43.86 -40.35
C ALA A 170 -22.07 -43.33 -38.92
N GLU A 171 -23.12 -43.75 -38.24
CA GLU A 171 -23.46 -43.46 -36.85
C GLU A 171 -22.48 -44.11 -35.86
N GLY A 172 -22.33 -43.48 -34.70
CA GLY A 172 -21.93 -44.16 -33.46
C GLY A 172 -20.55 -43.82 -32.91
N ALA A 173 -20.40 -42.66 -32.27
CA ALA A 173 -19.49 -42.52 -31.13
C ALA A 173 -19.93 -41.33 -30.27
N ALA A 174 -20.05 -41.58 -28.97
CA ALA A 174 -20.54 -40.66 -27.97
C ALA A 174 -19.78 -39.33 -27.95
N SER A 175 -20.55 -38.24 -27.89
CA SER A 175 -20.08 -36.88 -27.60
C SER A 175 -19.42 -36.82 -26.22
N SER A 176 -18.09 -36.74 -26.18
CA SER A 176 -17.39 -36.18 -25.03
C SER A 176 -17.67 -34.67 -25.00
N ALA A 177 -18.15 -34.18 -23.85
CA ALA A 177 -18.31 -32.76 -23.59
C ALA A 177 -17.00 -31.98 -23.86
N PRO A 178 -17.04 -30.70 -24.27
CA PRO A 178 -15.83 -29.90 -24.40
C PRO A 178 -15.15 -29.84 -23.02
N ALA A 179 -13.88 -30.26 -22.95
CA ALA A 179 -13.09 -30.17 -21.74
C ALA A 179 -13.10 -28.71 -21.26
N THR A 180 -13.66 -28.47 -20.07
CA THR A 180 -13.67 -27.14 -19.45
C THR A 180 -12.23 -26.71 -19.21
N ARG A 181 -11.75 -25.68 -19.94
CA ARG A 181 -10.44 -25.08 -19.69
C ARG A 181 -10.35 -24.67 -18.22
N ARG A 182 -9.26 -25.08 -17.57
CA ARG A 182 -8.93 -24.67 -16.20
C ARG A 182 -8.74 -23.15 -16.16
N ARG A 183 -9.13 -22.53 -15.04
CA ARG A 183 -9.10 -21.08 -14.86
C ARG A 183 -8.19 -20.71 -13.71
N LEU A 184 -7.21 -19.86 -13.96
CA LEU A 184 -6.33 -19.31 -12.95
C LEU A 184 -6.50 -17.80 -12.88
N VAL A 185 -6.20 -17.24 -11.72
CA VAL A 185 -6.03 -15.80 -11.55
C VAL A 185 -4.64 -15.51 -11.00
N ALA A 186 -4.07 -14.37 -11.36
CA ALA A 186 -2.76 -13.95 -10.87
C ALA A 186 -2.78 -12.51 -10.37
N VAL A 187 -1.98 -12.21 -9.36
CA VAL A 187 -1.65 -10.83 -8.95
C VAL A 187 -0.16 -10.63 -9.09
N THR A 188 0.23 -9.55 -9.76
CA THR A 188 1.64 -9.14 -9.89
C THR A 188 1.87 -7.81 -9.20
N SER A 189 2.93 -7.70 -8.41
CA SER A 189 3.23 -6.47 -7.66
C SER A 189 4.70 -6.34 -7.29
N CYS A 190 5.34 -5.23 -7.64
CA CYS A 190 6.71 -4.95 -7.20
C CYS A 190 6.77 -3.57 -6.53
N PRO A 191 7.75 -3.30 -5.64
CA PRO A 191 7.80 -2.07 -4.87
C PRO A 191 7.70 -0.82 -5.75
N THR A 192 8.44 -0.79 -6.86
CA THR A 192 8.42 0.33 -7.80
C THR A 192 7.20 0.28 -8.74
N GLY A 193 6.69 -0.90 -9.05
CA GLY A 193 5.49 -1.10 -9.88
C GLY A 193 5.67 -0.69 -11.34
N ILE A 194 6.89 -0.62 -11.88
CA ILE A 194 7.15 -0.06 -13.23
C ILE A 194 7.41 -1.14 -14.28
N ALA A 195 8.43 -1.98 -14.10
CA ALA A 195 8.85 -2.95 -15.12
C ALA A 195 8.47 -4.37 -14.70
N HIS A 196 9.01 -4.86 -13.58
CA HIS A 196 8.83 -6.25 -13.17
C HIS A 196 7.38 -6.65 -12.91
N THR A 197 6.51 -5.72 -12.49
CA THR A 197 5.07 -5.99 -12.36
C THR A 197 4.42 -6.38 -13.69
N TYR A 198 4.63 -5.58 -14.73
CA TYR A 198 4.02 -5.84 -16.04
C TYR A 198 4.73 -6.98 -16.79
N MET A 199 6.06 -7.10 -16.64
CA MET A 199 6.81 -8.23 -17.20
C MET A 199 6.39 -9.56 -16.59
N ALA A 200 6.18 -9.62 -15.27
CA ALA A 200 5.68 -10.82 -14.60
C ALA A 200 4.29 -11.21 -15.10
N ALA A 201 3.42 -10.23 -15.36
CA ALA A 201 2.08 -10.46 -15.90
C ALA A 201 2.13 -11.05 -17.31
N GLU A 202 2.90 -10.42 -18.20
CA GLU A 202 3.10 -10.88 -19.57
C GLU A 202 3.71 -12.30 -19.62
N SER A 203 4.69 -12.59 -18.76
CA SER A 203 5.30 -13.93 -18.68
C SER A 203 4.30 -14.99 -18.19
N LEU A 204 3.44 -14.67 -17.21
CA LEU A 204 2.39 -15.60 -16.77
C LEU A 204 1.31 -15.80 -17.83
N GLU A 205 0.91 -14.75 -18.55
CA GLU A 205 -0.06 -14.83 -19.67
C GLU A 205 0.48 -15.71 -20.80
N ALA A 206 1.76 -15.56 -21.15
CA ALA A 206 2.43 -16.39 -22.15
C ALA A 206 2.48 -17.86 -21.70
N ALA A 207 2.87 -18.13 -20.44
CA ALA A 207 2.94 -19.46 -19.87
C ALA A 207 1.56 -20.15 -19.79
N ALA A 208 0.52 -19.41 -19.39
CA ALA A 208 -0.84 -19.92 -19.33
C ALA A 208 -1.39 -20.26 -20.72
N THR A 209 -1.13 -19.40 -21.71
CA THR A 209 -1.50 -19.64 -23.11
C THR A 209 -0.86 -20.94 -23.63
N LYS A 210 0.43 -21.15 -23.35
CA LYS A 210 1.17 -22.37 -23.69
C LYS A 210 0.58 -23.61 -23.01
N ALA A 211 0.19 -23.50 -21.74
CA ALA A 211 -0.44 -24.59 -20.99
C ALA A 211 -1.93 -24.82 -21.34
N GLY A 212 -2.52 -23.98 -22.19
CA GLY A 212 -3.93 -24.06 -22.55
C GLY A 212 -4.89 -23.69 -21.42
N VAL A 213 -4.44 -22.88 -20.45
CA VAL A 213 -5.19 -22.43 -19.26
C VAL A 213 -5.68 -21.01 -19.45
N ASP A 214 -6.90 -20.72 -19.02
CA ASP A 214 -7.40 -19.34 -19.00
C ASP A 214 -6.82 -18.62 -17.78
N LEU A 215 -6.01 -17.57 -18.00
CA LEU A 215 -5.42 -16.75 -16.94
C LEU A 215 -5.93 -15.32 -17.01
N ALA A 216 -6.37 -14.78 -15.88
CA ALA A 216 -6.60 -13.35 -15.72
C ALA A 216 -5.62 -12.75 -14.71
N VAL A 217 -4.89 -11.70 -15.10
CA VAL A 217 -3.86 -11.08 -14.26
C VAL A 217 -4.31 -9.70 -13.76
N GLU A 218 -4.19 -9.48 -12.45
CA GLU A 218 -4.29 -8.18 -11.79
C GLU A 218 -2.89 -7.59 -11.61
N THR A 219 -2.53 -6.55 -12.38
CA THR A 219 -1.28 -5.80 -12.16
C THR A 219 -1.49 -4.73 -11.10
N GLN A 220 -0.76 -4.80 -9.99
CA GLN A 220 -0.75 -3.78 -8.94
C GLN A 220 0.52 -2.91 -9.07
N GLY A 221 0.55 -2.08 -10.13
CA GLY A 221 1.71 -1.29 -10.53
C GLY A 221 1.63 0.20 -10.16
N SER A 222 2.67 0.94 -10.54
CA SER A 222 2.79 2.39 -10.37
C SER A 222 1.76 3.17 -11.17
N ALA A 223 1.27 2.64 -12.30
CA ALA A 223 0.22 3.25 -13.09
C ALA A 223 -1.20 2.99 -12.55
N GLY A 224 -1.32 2.44 -11.34
CA GLY A 224 -2.58 2.02 -10.71
C GLY A 224 -2.86 0.53 -10.93
N SER A 225 -3.92 0.02 -10.29
CA SER A 225 -4.42 -1.34 -10.52
C SER A 225 -5.79 -1.35 -11.18
N LYS A 226 -6.07 -2.41 -11.95
CA LYS A 226 -7.41 -2.71 -12.44
C LYS A 226 -7.87 -4.02 -11.78
N PRO A 227 -8.62 -3.96 -10.67
CA PRO A 227 -9.00 -5.14 -9.93
C PRO A 227 -9.79 -6.16 -10.77
N LEU A 228 -9.49 -7.46 -10.57
CA LEU A 228 -10.27 -8.53 -11.20
C LEU A 228 -11.68 -8.60 -10.60
N PRO A 229 -12.74 -8.80 -11.42
CA PRO A 229 -14.10 -8.97 -10.92
C PRO A 229 -14.20 -10.15 -9.94
N GLN A 230 -15.03 -10.02 -8.89
CA GLN A 230 -15.19 -11.09 -7.90
C GLN A 230 -15.66 -12.41 -8.54
N ALA A 231 -16.57 -12.34 -9.52
CA ALA A 231 -17.02 -13.52 -10.26
C ALA A 231 -15.88 -14.25 -11.00
N THR A 232 -14.85 -13.53 -11.45
CA THR A 232 -13.66 -14.13 -12.08
C THR A 232 -12.79 -14.83 -11.03
N ILE A 233 -12.63 -14.22 -9.85
CA ILE A 233 -11.90 -14.83 -8.72
C ILE A 233 -12.63 -16.08 -8.22
N ASP A 234 -13.95 -15.99 -8.03
CA ASP A 234 -14.79 -17.08 -7.56
C ASP A 234 -14.78 -18.27 -8.53
N ALA A 235 -14.71 -18.02 -9.83
CA ALA A 235 -14.63 -19.05 -10.87
C ALA A 235 -13.22 -19.62 -11.11
N ALA A 236 -12.19 -19.11 -10.43
CA ALA A 236 -10.81 -19.58 -10.59
C ALA A 236 -10.53 -20.82 -9.71
N ASP A 237 -9.73 -21.74 -10.24
CA ASP A 237 -9.33 -22.98 -9.57
C ASP A 237 -8.21 -22.74 -8.54
N ALA A 238 -7.29 -21.81 -8.83
CA ALA A 238 -6.22 -21.36 -7.93
C ALA A 238 -5.79 -19.92 -8.25
N VAL A 239 -5.02 -19.32 -7.33
CA VAL A 239 -4.44 -17.99 -7.47
C VAL A 239 -2.91 -18.01 -7.40
N ILE A 240 -2.27 -17.24 -8.27
CA ILE A 240 -0.83 -16.98 -8.25
C ILE A 240 -0.57 -15.58 -7.69
N PHE A 241 0.23 -15.48 -6.63
CA PHE A 241 0.74 -14.20 -6.12
C PHE A 241 2.22 -14.07 -6.46
N ALA A 242 2.50 -13.41 -7.57
CA ALA A 242 3.86 -13.04 -7.96
C ALA A 242 4.15 -11.62 -7.46
N THR A 243 4.53 -11.49 -6.20
CA THR A 243 4.62 -10.19 -5.54
C THR A 243 5.85 -10.06 -4.65
N ASP A 244 6.60 -8.96 -4.82
CA ASP A 244 7.72 -8.57 -3.94
C ASP A 244 7.26 -7.64 -2.79
N VAL A 245 5.99 -7.23 -2.82
CA VAL A 245 5.30 -6.46 -1.77
C VAL A 245 3.92 -7.07 -1.57
N GLY A 246 3.34 -6.94 -0.37
CA GLY A 246 2.05 -7.57 -0.06
C GLY A 246 0.96 -7.32 -1.11
N VAL A 247 0.12 -8.33 -1.35
CA VAL A 247 -1.05 -8.26 -2.24
C VAL A 247 -2.12 -7.36 -1.60
N ARG A 248 -2.52 -6.29 -2.28
CA ARG A 248 -3.65 -5.47 -1.82
C ARG A 248 -4.96 -6.24 -1.92
N ASP A 249 -5.84 -6.02 -0.95
CA ASP A 249 -7.16 -6.65 -0.85
C ASP A 249 -7.09 -8.18 -0.95
N ARG A 250 -6.03 -8.78 -0.39
CA ARG A 250 -5.77 -10.23 -0.42
C ARG A 250 -6.98 -11.06 0.03
N GLY A 251 -7.81 -10.50 0.93
CA GLY A 251 -9.05 -11.12 1.41
C GLY A 251 -10.06 -11.48 0.31
N ARG A 252 -10.05 -10.82 -0.86
CA ARG A 252 -10.92 -11.16 -2.02
C ARG A 252 -10.66 -12.57 -2.57
N PHE A 253 -9.47 -13.11 -2.31
CA PHE A 253 -9.02 -14.42 -2.77
C PHE A 253 -9.13 -15.50 -1.67
N ALA A 254 -9.71 -15.17 -0.51
CA ALA A 254 -9.80 -16.07 0.64
C ALA A 254 -10.34 -17.46 0.27
N GLY A 255 -9.70 -18.50 0.79
CA GLY A 255 -10.07 -19.89 0.54
C GLY A 255 -9.59 -20.48 -0.79
N LYS A 256 -9.05 -19.67 -1.73
CA LYS A 256 -8.46 -20.20 -2.97
C LYS A 256 -7.09 -20.85 -2.71
N PRO A 257 -6.78 -22.00 -3.34
CA PRO A 257 -5.41 -22.54 -3.34
C PRO A 257 -4.44 -21.50 -3.91
N VAL A 258 -3.28 -21.33 -3.27
CA VAL A 258 -2.35 -20.23 -3.58
C VAL A 258 -0.93 -20.70 -3.84
N VAL A 259 -0.33 -20.17 -4.91
CA VAL A 259 1.11 -20.25 -5.17
C VAL A 259 1.68 -18.85 -5.07
N SER A 260 2.71 -18.66 -4.24
CA SER A 260 3.31 -17.34 -3.99
C SER A 260 4.79 -17.31 -4.33
N SER A 261 5.26 -16.22 -4.92
CA SER A 261 6.67 -15.94 -5.21
C SER A 261 6.93 -14.46 -5.40
N GLY A 262 8.19 -14.05 -5.58
CA GLY A 262 8.53 -12.70 -6.04
C GLY A 262 8.29 -12.50 -7.54
N VAL A 263 8.17 -11.25 -8.01
CA VAL A 263 7.86 -10.94 -9.44
C VAL A 263 8.93 -11.41 -10.41
N LYS A 264 10.13 -11.75 -9.95
CA LYS A 264 11.19 -12.30 -10.80
C LYS A 264 10.90 -13.76 -11.21
N ARG A 265 10.33 -14.57 -10.32
CA ARG A 265 10.07 -16.00 -10.58
C ARG A 265 9.19 -16.25 -11.80
N PRO A 266 8.06 -15.56 -12.05
CA PRO A 266 7.31 -15.78 -13.28
C PRO A 266 8.04 -15.33 -14.55
N ILE A 267 8.97 -14.38 -14.44
CA ILE A 267 9.79 -13.93 -15.57
C ILE A 267 10.78 -15.03 -15.99
N ASP A 268 11.38 -15.68 -15.00
CA ASP A 268 12.40 -16.73 -15.21
C ASP A 268 11.75 -18.13 -15.42
N ASP A 269 10.71 -18.46 -14.65
CA ASP A 269 10.11 -19.80 -14.49
C ASP A 269 8.55 -19.79 -14.57
N GLY A 270 7.96 -18.98 -15.45
CA GLY A 270 6.51 -18.83 -15.59
C GLY A 270 5.75 -20.15 -15.81
N ASP A 271 6.26 -21.03 -16.67
CA ASP A 271 5.67 -22.35 -16.96
C ASP A 271 5.54 -23.22 -15.71
N ALA A 272 6.60 -23.25 -14.88
CA ALA A 272 6.61 -24.03 -13.64
C ALA A 272 5.60 -23.48 -12.63
N MET A 273 5.42 -22.16 -12.57
CA MET A 273 4.43 -21.54 -11.70
C MET A 273 2.99 -21.86 -12.12
N ILE A 274 2.69 -21.89 -13.43
CA ILE A 274 1.37 -22.32 -13.93
C ILE A 274 1.11 -23.78 -13.57
N ALA A 275 2.09 -24.66 -13.81
CA ALA A 275 1.98 -26.07 -13.46
C ALA A 275 1.81 -26.30 -11.94
N GLU A 276 2.52 -25.54 -11.11
CA GLU A 276 2.35 -25.56 -9.66
C GLU A 276 0.94 -25.13 -9.24
N ALA A 277 0.42 -24.04 -9.81
CA ALA A 277 -0.92 -23.56 -9.50
C ALA A 277 -2.02 -24.57 -9.89
N LEU A 278 -1.86 -25.27 -11.02
CA LEU A 278 -2.76 -26.35 -11.41
C LEU A 278 -2.71 -27.52 -10.41
N ARG A 279 -1.51 -27.94 -9.97
CA ARG A 279 -1.39 -28.99 -8.94
C ARG A 279 -2.02 -28.56 -7.61
N SER A 280 -1.77 -27.32 -7.18
CA SER A 280 -2.37 -26.78 -5.96
C SER A 280 -3.90 -26.70 -6.05
N ALA A 281 -4.45 -26.48 -7.25
CA ALA A 281 -5.90 -26.52 -7.44
C ALA A 281 -6.51 -27.92 -7.23
N ASP A 282 -5.75 -28.99 -7.51
CA ASP A 282 -6.20 -30.38 -7.37
C ASP A 282 -5.89 -30.98 -5.99
N ASP A 283 -5.04 -30.35 -5.18
CA ASP A 283 -4.64 -30.82 -3.85
C ASP A 283 -5.55 -30.23 -2.74
N PRO A 284 -6.33 -31.07 -2.03
CA PRO A 284 -7.19 -30.63 -0.92
C PRO A 284 -6.42 -29.95 0.23
N ASN A 285 -5.15 -30.31 0.41
CA ASN A 285 -4.27 -29.80 1.47
C ASN A 285 -3.36 -28.66 1.02
N ALA A 286 -3.53 -28.17 -0.22
CA ALA A 286 -2.74 -27.04 -0.70
C ALA A 286 -2.90 -25.81 0.21
N PRO A 287 -1.83 -25.00 0.39
CA PRO A 287 -1.93 -23.72 1.05
C PRO A 287 -3.05 -22.88 0.43
N ARG A 288 -3.92 -22.30 1.26
CA ARG A 288 -5.03 -21.45 0.82
C ARG A 288 -4.81 -20.03 1.31
N VAL A 289 -5.38 -19.07 0.59
CA VAL A 289 -5.37 -17.68 1.04
C VAL A 289 -6.17 -17.59 2.35
N GLU A 290 -5.52 -17.16 3.43
CA GLU A 290 -6.20 -16.91 4.69
C GLU A 290 -7.24 -15.79 4.53
N GLY A 291 -8.45 -16.04 5.03
CA GLY A 291 -9.47 -15.02 5.16
C GLY A 291 -9.04 -14.04 6.24
N GLY A 292 -8.67 -12.83 5.86
CA GLY A 292 -8.38 -11.77 6.81
C GLY A 292 -9.57 -11.59 7.75
N GLY A 293 -9.37 -11.86 9.03
CA GLY A 293 -10.28 -11.44 10.09
C GLY A 293 -10.57 -9.95 9.94
N ALA A 294 -11.79 -9.55 10.27
CA ALA A 294 -12.36 -8.23 10.08
C ALA A 294 -11.48 -7.11 10.68
N ASN A 295 -10.47 -6.65 9.95
CA ASN A 295 -9.78 -5.38 10.18
C ASN A 295 -8.94 -4.87 8.99
N ASP A 296 -9.10 -5.45 7.80
CA ASP A 296 -8.39 -4.90 6.64
C ASP A 296 -9.12 -3.65 6.12
N SER A 297 -8.46 -2.51 6.27
CA SER A 297 -8.90 -1.18 5.83
C SER A 297 -8.70 -1.02 4.32
N GLY A 298 -9.20 -2.01 3.55
CA GLY A 298 -9.05 -2.15 2.11
C GLY A 298 -10.20 -2.98 1.53
N ARG A 299 -11.44 -2.49 1.64
CA ARG A 299 -12.54 -2.98 0.80
C ARG A 299 -12.56 -2.09 -0.44
N THR A 300 -12.12 -2.55 -1.61
CA THR A 300 -12.37 -1.83 -2.88
C THR A 300 -13.24 -2.60 -3.87
N ALA A 301 -14.10 -1.82 -4.53
CA ALA A 301 -14.93 -2.08 -5.72
C ALA A 301 -15.29 -3.54 -5.99
N THR A 302 -16.39 -4.00 -5.37
CA THR A 302 -17.18 -5.08 -5.97
C THR A 302 -17.75 -4.57 -7.30
N ALA A 303 -17.74 -5.42 -8.34
CA ALA A 303 -18.52 -5.16 -9.54
C ALA A 303 -20.00 -5.08 -9.12
N GLY A 304 -20.52 -3.85 -8.98
CA GLY A 304 -21.83 -3.56 -8.37
C GLY A 304 -21.81 -2.58 -7.20
N GLU A 305 -20.66 -2.02 -6.79
CA GLU A 305 -20.59 -1.00 -5.73
C GLU A 305 -21.44 0.23 -6.11
N SER A 306 -22.45 0.54 -5.30
CA SER A 306 -23.29 1.73 -5.49
C SER A 306 -22.45 3.00 -5.41
N TRP A 307 -22.87 4.06 -6.10
CA TRP A 307 -22.18 5.36 -6.06
C TRP A 307 -21.95 5.85 -4.62
N GLY A 308 -22.95 5.68 -3.74
CA GLY A 308 -22.83 5.99 -2.33
C GLY A 308 -21.81 5.13 -1.58
N GLY A 309 -21.72 3.83 -1.88
CA GLY A 309 -20.71 2.94 -1.33
C GLY A 309 -19.28 3.40 -1.68
N ARG A 310 -19.08 3.79 -2.94
CA ARG A 310 -17.79 4.29 -3.43
C ARG A 310 -17.37 5.60 -2.76
N VAL A 311 -18.29 6.57 -2.65
CA VAL A 311 -18.03 7.85 -1.98
C VAL A 311 -17.65 7.61 -0.52
N ARG A 312 -18.42 6.77 0.19
CA ARG A 312 -18.13 6.39 1.58
C ARG A 312 -16.74 5.77 1.70
N ARG A 313 -16.40 4.79 0.86
CA ARG A 313 -15.09 4.14 0.88
C ARG A 313 -13.94 5.15 0.74
N VAL A 314 -14.02 6.00 -0.28
CA VAL A 314 -12.98 7.00 -0.58
C VAL A 314 -12.72 7.94 0.60
N LEU A 315 -13.80 8.50 1.18
CA LEU A 315 -13.68 9.40 2.32
C LEU A 315 -13.12 8.68 3.56
N MET A 316 -13.59 7.45 3.81
CA MET A 316 -13.14 6.67 4.96
C MET A 316 -11.68 6.23 4.86
N THR A 317 -11.17 5.96 3.67
CA THR A 317 -9.75 5.71 3.45
C THR A 317 -8.94 6.93 3.89
N GLY A 318 -9.30 8.13 3.42
CA GLY A 318 -8.66 9.38 3.82
C GLY A 318 -8.60 9.56 5.34
N VAL A 319 -9.75 9.47 6.00
CA VAL A 319 -9.85 9.62 7.46
C VAL A 319 -9.01 8.57 8.19
N SER A 320 -9.06 7.31 7.77
CA SER A 320 -8.35 6.23 8.47
C SER A 320 -6.83 6.40 8.43
N TYR A 321 -6.29 6.85 7.30
CA TYR A 321 -4.86 7.11 7.18
C TYR A 321 -4.42 8.45 7.81
N MET A 322 -5.34 9.36 8.09
CA MET A 322 -5.09 10.61 8.82
C MET A 322 -4.95 10.38 10.34
N ILE A 323 -5.73 9.46 10.92
CA ILE A 323 -5.79 9.22 12.39
C ILE A 323 -4.40 9.03 13.04
N PRO A 324 -3.45 8.25 12.48
CA PRO A 324 -2.14 8.08 13.10
C PRO A 324 -1.35 9.39 13.28
N PHE A 325 -1.48 10.34 12.35
CA PHE A 325 -0.82 11.65 12.44
C PHE A 325 -1.44 12.49 13.57
N VAL A 326 -2.76 12.46 13.67
CA VAL A 326 -3.53 13.16 14.71
C VAL A 326 -3.22 12.59 16.08
N ALA A 327 -3.20 11.27 16.21
CA ALA A 327 -2.90 10.56 17.44
C ALA A 327 -1.48 10.85 17.94
N ALA A 328 -0.48 10.68 17.06
CA ALA A 328 0.92 10.93 17.41
C ALA A 328 1.16 12.41 17.72
N GLY A 329 0.73 13.32 16.84
CA GLY A 329 0.93 14.76 17.01
C GLY A 329 0.19 15.31 18.22
N GLY A 330 -1.08 14.92 18.38
CA GLY A 330 -1.91 15.34 19.49
C GLY A 330 -1.43 14.88 20.86
N LEU A 331 -0.95 13.64 20.97
CA LEU A 331 -0.42 13.13 22.23
C LEU A 331 0.91 13.82 22.60
N LEU A 332 1.76 14.12 21.63
CA LEU A 332 2.99 14.89 21.86
C LEU A 332 2.67 16.32 22.31
N ILE A 333 1.68 16.97 21.69
CA ILE A 333 1.18 18.29 22.14
C ILE A 333 0.62 18.20 23.56
N ALA A 334 -0.12 17.14 23.88
CA ALA A 334 -0.63 16.95 25.25
C ALA A 334 0.52 16.84 26.26
N ILE A 335 1.51 15.98 26.00
CA ILE A 335 2.68 15.84 26.89
C ILE A 335 3.46 17.17 26.96
N ALA A 336 3.52 17.94 25.87
CA ALA A 336 4.11 19.27 25.90
C ALA A 336 3.39 20.21 26.89
N PHE A 337 2.05 20.21 26.90
CA PHE A 337 1.29 20.97 27.89
C PHE A 337 1.50 20.48 29.32
N LEU A 338 1.64 19.18 29.52
CA LEU A 338 1.98 18.63 30.83
C LEU A 338 3.34 19.15 31.34
N LEU A 339 4.34 19.29 30.46
CA LEU A 339 5.70 19.67 30.85
C LEU A 339 5.93 21.18 30.89
N GLY A 340 5.45 21.91 29.88
CA GLY A 340 5.72 23.33 29.67
C GLY A 340 4.56 24.28 29.94
N GLY A 341 3.40 23.76 30.36
CA GLY A 341 2.18 24.54 30.52
C GLY A 341 1.44 24.76 29.20
N TYR A 342 0.22 25.30 29.27
CA TYR A 342 -0.57 25.60 28.08
C TYR A 342 0.00 26.77 27.28
N GLU A 343 0.72 27.65 27.95
CA GLU A 343 1.33 28.85 27.39
C GLU A 343 2.45 28.52 26.41
N ILE A 344 2.98 27.29 26.45
CA ILE A 344 4.10 26.81 25.62
C ILE A 344 3.88 27.05 24.12
N VAL A 345 2.64 27.13 23.66
CA VAL A 345 2.29 27.46 22.27
C VAL A 345 2.96 28.75 21.79
N GLY A 346 3.08 29.76 22.65
CA GLY A 346 3.67 31.05 22.32
C GLY A 346 5.19 31.00 22.16
N PRO A 347 5.94 30.73 23.25
CA PRO A 347 7.39 30.82 23.25
C PRO A 347 8.09 29.55 22.75
N ALA A 348 7.39 28.47 22.37
CA ALA A 348 8.04 27.21 21.99
C ALA A 348 9.08 27.37 20.88
N ALA A 349 8.82 28.20 19.87
CA ALA A 349 9.77 28.41 18.77
C ALA A 349 11.06 29.08 19.28
N ASP A 350 10.92 30.18 20.02
CA ASP A 350 12.05 30.92 20.60
C ASP A 350 12.82 30.03 21.58
N LEU A 351 12.11 29.25 22.41
CA LEU A 351 12.72 28.35 23.39
C LEU A 351 13.56 27.25 22.70
N VAL A 352 13.09 26.69 21.58
CA VAL A 352 13.83 25.68 20.82
C VAL A 352 15.03 26.26 20.08
N VAL A 353 14.95 27.53 19.64
CA VAL A 353 16.05 28.18 18.90
C VAL A 353 17.12 28.72 19.86
N ASP A 354 16.73 29.37 20.95
CA ASP A 354 17.62 30.14 21.81
C ASP A 354 18.11 29.37 23.04
N SER A 355 17.52 28.21 23.34
CA SER A 355 17.85 27.44 24.55
C SER A 355 18.37 26.03 24.23
N THR A 356 18.96 25.40 25.25
CA THR A 356 19.37 23.99 25.22
C THR A 356 19.00 23.31 26.53
N LEU A 357 19.20 21.99 26.62
CA LEU A 357 19.01 21.25 27.87
C LEU A 357 19.81 21.80 29.06
N PHE A 358 20.90 22.54 28.80
CA PHE A 358 21.81 23.05 29.83
C PHE A 358 21.70 24.56 30.05
N ASN A 359 20.87 25.26 29.27
CA ASN A 359 20.69 26.71 29.34
C ASN A 359 19.22 27.07 29.13
N ALA A 360 18.32 26.35 29.81
CA ALA A 360 16.91 26.65 29.73
C ALA A 360 16.58 27.87 30.63
N PRO A 361 15.84 28.87 30.12
CA PRO A 361 15.45 30.04 30.89
C PRO A 361 14.50 29.64 32.03
N ASP A 362 14.40 30.53 33.01
CA ASP A 362 13.39 30.43 34.05
C ASP A 362 11.98 30.52 33.43
N PRO A 363 11.10 29.51 33.57
CA PRO A 363 9.77 29.50 32.94
C PRO A 363 8.93 30.73 33.26
N GLN A 364 9.02 31.26 34.49
CA GLN A 364 8.24 32.43 34.90
C GLN A 364 8.69 33.69 34.14
N SER A 365 9.98 33.81 33.83
CA SER A 365 10.53 34.94 33.07
C SER A 365 10.03 35.03 31.62
N ILE A 366 9.52 33.92 31.09
CA ILE A 366 8.99 33.80 29.71
C ILE A 366 7.49 33.52 29.69
N GLY A 367 6.79 33.73 30.80
CA GLY A 367 5.33 33.61 30.89
C GLY A 367 4.80 32.18 30.86
N LEU A 368 5.62 31.18 31.18
CA LEU A 368 5.21 29.77 31.31
C LEU A 368 4.81 29.47 32.75
N GLU A 369 3.70 30.06 33.19
CA GLU A 369 3.21 29.97 34.58
C GLU A 369 2.83 28.54 35.00
N HIS A 370 2.46 27.69 34.04
CA HIS A 370 2.05 26.31 34.29
C HIS A 370 3.13 25.28 33.95
N ALA A 371 4.40 25.71 33.83
CA ALA A 371 5.51 24.78 33.64
C ALA A 371 5.62 23.81 34.83
N LEU A 372 5.83 22.53 34.53
CA LEU A 372 5.86 21.49 35.56
C LEU A 372 7.04 21.71 36.51
N PHE A 373 6.74 21.81 37.80
CA PHE A 373 7.73 22.09 38.85
C PHE A 373 8.54 23.38 38.66
N ASP A 374 8.00 24.37 37.92
CA ASP A 374 8.71 25.61 37.55
C ASP A 374 10.08 25.33 36.89
N SER A 375 10.22 24.20 36.21
CA SER A 375 11.51 23.75 35.68
C SER A 375 11.74 24.22 34.24
N GLY A 376 12.77 25.05 34.04
CA GLY A 376 13.22 25.47 32.71
C GLY A 376 13.52 24.30 31.77
N THR A 377 14.13 23.23 32.29
CA THR A 377 14.48 22.05 31.48
C THR A 377 13.25 21.28 31.03
N LEU A 378 12.22 21.17 31.87
CA LEU A 378 10.94 20.56 31.50
C LEU A 378 10.15 21.43 30.53
N ALA A 379 10.19 22.75 30.71
CA ALA A 379 9.62 23.70 29.73
C ALA A 379 10.30 23.56 28.36
N TYR A 380 11.63 23.47 28.30
CA TYR A 380 12.37 23.25 27.06
C TYR A 380 12.04 21.90 26.40
N LEU A 381 11.97 20.81 27.18
CA LEU A 381 11.50 19.52 26.68
C LEU A 381 10.05 19.59 26.17
N GLY A 382 9.19 20.32 26.89
CA GLY A 382 7.83 20.62 26.47
C GLY A 382 7.79 21.32 25.11
N ALA A 383 8.60 22.36 24.89
CA ALA A 383 8.69 23.05 23.61
C ALA A 383 9.17 22.14 22.47
N LEU A 384 10.16 21.27 22.72
CA LEU A 384 10.61 20.29 21.72
C LEU A 384 9.47 19.32 21.33
N LEU A 385 8.76 18.78 22.32
CA LEU A 385 7.60 17.91 22.07
C LEU A 385 6.47 18.67 21.38
N PHE A 386 6.26 19.93 21.71
CA PHE A 386 5.27 20.78 21.06
C PHE A 386 5.61 20.97 19.58
N VAL A 387 6.85 21.30 19.23
CA VAL A 387 7.26 21.49 17.83
C VAL A 387 7.12 20.19 17.03
N ILE A 388 7.56 19.05 17.56
CA ILE A 388 7.41 17.74 16.90
C ILE A 388 5.93 17.37 16.77
N GLY A 389 5.16 17.60 17.83
CA GLY A 389 3.73 17.31 17.89
C GLY A 389 2.93 18.16 16.91
N ALA A 390 3.14 19.48 16.92
CA ALA A 390 2.52 20.44 16.00
C ALA A 390 2.87 20.14 14.54
N THR A 391 4.13 19.77 14.26
CA THR A 391 4.55 19.36 12.91
C THR A 391 3.83 18.08 12.47
N SER A 392 3.79 17.07 13.33
CA SER A 392 3.09 15.81 13.04
C SER A 392 1.59 16.02 12.86
N PHE A 393 1.00 16.86 13.70
CA PHE A 393 -0.41 17.22 13.64
C PHE A 393 -0.71 17.96 12.34
N ALA A 394 0.12 18.94 11.91
CA ALA A 394 -0.07 19.67 10.66
C ALA A 394 -0.16 18.79 9.40
N LEU A 395 0.34 17.55 9.45
CA LEU A 395 0.23 16.58 8.35
C LEU A 395 -1.15 15.93 8.23
N PHE A 396 -2.09 16.16 9.16
CA PHE A 396 -3.41 15.53 9.11
C PHE A 396 -4.21 15.92 7.86
N LEU A 397 -4.21 17.19 7.45
CA LEU A 397 -4.88 17.65 6.23
C LEU A 397 -4.21 17.12 4.94
N PRO A 398 -2.86 17.21 4.78
CA PRO A 398 -2.16 16.53 3.71
C PRO A 398 -2.46 15.03 3.63
N ALA A 399 -2.44 14.32 4.76
CA ALA A 399 -2.73 12.89 4.81
C ALA A 399 -4.18 12.62 4.40
N LEU A 400 -5.15 13.33 4.94
CA LEU A 400 -6.56 13.21 4.57
C LEU A 400 -6.76 13.36 3.06
N ALA A 401 -6.29 14.45 2.47
CA ALA A 401 -6.45 14.73 1.04
C ALA A 401 -5.67 13.75 0.16
N GLY A 402 -4.43 13.42 0.55
CA GLY A 402 -3.56 12.47 -0.11
C GLY A 402 -4.16 11.07 -0.20
N TYR A 403 -4.70 10.58 0.92
CA TYR A 403 -5.30 9.25 0.99
C TYR A 403 -6.71 9.19 0.40
N ILE A 404 -7.45 10.30 0.35
CA ILE A 404 -8.66 10.44 -0.50
C ILE A 404 -8.28 10.31 -1.98
N ALA A 405 -7.30 11.07 -2.44
CA ALA A 405 -6.85 11.05 -3.82
C ALA A 405 -6.32 9.66 -4.21
N TYR A 406 -5.56 9.03 -3.32
CA TYR A 406 -5.10 7.65 -3.44
C TYR A 406 -6.26 6.64 -3.55
N ALA A 407 -7.32 6.79 -2.76
CA ALA A 407 -8.46 5.88 -2.81
C ALA A 407 -9.24 5.93 -4.14
N ILE A 408 -9.03 6.99 -4.94
CA ILE A 408 -9.61 7.21 -6.27
C ILE A 408 -8.62 6.82 -7.38
N ALA A 409 -7.37 7.25 -7.27
CA ALA A 409 -6.38 7.24 -8.36
C ALA A 409 -5.12 6.41 -8.07
N ASP A 410 -5.09 5.63 -6.99
CA ASP A 410 -3.93 4.87 -6.53
C ASP A 410 -2.70 5.76 -6.27
N ARG A 411 -1.50 5.17 -6.34
CA ARG A 411 -0.21 5.84 -6.08
C ARG A 411 -0.05 7.17 -6.85
N PRO A 412 -0.45 7.30 -8.13
CA PRO A 412 -0.38 8.58 -8.85
C PRO A 412 -1.14 9.74 -8.17
N GLY A 413 -2.20 9.43 -7.41
CA GLY A 413 -2.99 10.43 -6.69
C GLY A 413 -2.35 10.96 -5.41
N ILE A 414 -1.35 10.26 -4.84
CA ILE A 414 -0.78 10.59 -3.53
C ILE A 414 -0.18 11.99 -3.53
N ALA A 415 0.81 12.25 -4.38
CA ALA A 415 1.50 13.53 -4.43
C ALA A 415 0.54 14.72 -4.64
N PRO A 416 -0.33 14.75 -5.66
CA PRO A 416 -1.24 15.88 -5.85
C PRO A 416 -2.25 16.02 -4.71
N GLY A 417 -2.75 14.92 -4.13
CA GLY A 417 -3.63 14.98 -2.97
C GLY A 417 -2.95 15.59 -1.75
N PHE A 418 -1.71 15.17 -1.43
CA PHE A 418 -0.93 15.76 -0.34
C PHE A 418 -0.69 17.25 -0.55
N VAL A 419 -0.39 17.68 -1.78
CA VAL A 419 -0.24 19.11 -2.11
C VAL A 419 -1.54 19.87 -1.87
N MET A 420 -2.70 19.31 -2.27
CA MET A 420 -4.00 19.98 -2.02
C MET A 420 -4.34 20.08 -0.53
N GLY A 421 -4.06 19.03 0.25
CA GLY A 421 -4.26 19.07 1.70
C GLY A 421 -3.31 20.05 2.40
N ALA A 422 -2.06 20.13 1.95
CA ALA A 422 -1.10 21.12 2.45
C ALA A 422 -1.53 22.55 2.11
N LEU A 423 -2.01 22.78 0.89
CA LEU A 423 -2.53 24.06 0.47
C LEU A 423 -3.71 24.50 1.35
N ALA A 424 -4.61 23.57 1.68
CA ALA A 424 -5.80 23.86 2.46
C ALA A 424 -5.52 24.48 3.85
N GLY A 425 -4.39 24.13 4.47
CA GLY A 425 -3.94 24.69 5.75
C GLY A 425 -2.92 25.83 5.65
N ASN A 426 -2.12 25.87 4.57
CA ASN A 426 -0.98 26.80 4.45
C ASN A 426 -1.24 28.05 3.59
N LEU A 427 -2.41 28.16 2.94
CA LEU A 427 -2.78 29.36 2.18
C LEU A 427 -2.66 30.66 3.00
N LYS A 428 -2.95 30.59 4.30
CA LYS A 428 -2.81 31.71 5.25
C LYS A 428 -1.38 32.25 5.40
N ASN A 429 -0.37 31.48 5.00
CA ASN A 429 1.03 31.92 5.05
C ASN A 429 1.39 32.85 3.88
N PHE A 430 0.51 32.97 2.88
CA PHE A 430 0.67 33.89 1.76
C PHE A 430 -0.06 35.19 2.06
N THR A 431 0.66 36.17 2.57
CA THR A 431 0.17 37.51 2.89
C THR A 431 0.57 38.51 1.81
N ASN A 432 -0.29 39.49 1.54
CA ASN A 432 0.09 40.66 0.75
C ASN A 432 0.90 41.66 1.60
N ALA A 433 1.39 42.75 0.97
CA ALA A 433 2.16 43.78 1.66
C ALA A 433 1.39 44.47 2.81
N ASP A 434 0.06 44.45 2.76
CA ASP A 434 -0.84 45.02 3.77
C ASP A 434 -1.13 44.03 4.92
N GLY A 435 -0.52 42.84 4.91
CA GLY A 435 -0.72 41.81 5.94
C GLY A 435 -2.00 40.97 5.78
N VAL A 436 -2.74 41.14 4.68
CA VAL A 436 -3.94 40.35 4.38
C VAL A 436 -3.51 38.98 3.86
N ALA A 437 -3.79 37.94 4.64
CA ALA A 437 -3.53 36.55 4.30
C ALA A 437 -4.53 35.99 3.28
N MET A 438 -4.09 35.08 2.41
CA MET A 438 -5.01 34.28 1.62
C MET A 438 -5.81 33.36 2.56
N PRO A 439 -7.15 33.32 2.46
CA PRO A 439 -7.93 32.57 3.42
C PRO A 439 -7.67 31.06 3.31
N ALA A 440 -7.52 30.40 4.46
CA ALA A 440 -7.39 28.96 4.51
C ALA A 440 -8.74 28.30 4.23
N THR A 441 -8.74 27.25 3.42
CA THR A 441 -9.94 26.46 3.13
C THR A 441 -10.18 25.35 4.15
N GLY A 442 -9.19 25.09 5.02
CA GLY A 442 -9.29 24.17 6.16
C GLY A 442 -9.64 22.74 5.76
N PHE A 443 -10.34 22.05 6.66
CA PHE A 443 -10.74 20.65 6.49
C PHE A 443 -11.58 20.40 5.23
N LEU A 444 -12.54 21.28 4.94
CA LEU A 444 -13.39 21.13 3.75
C LEU A 444 -12.57 21.26 2.45
N GLY A 445 -11.61 22.18 2.43
CA GLY A 445 -10.67 22.32 1.33
C GLY A 445 -9.80 21.08 1.12
N ALA A 446 -9.37 20.41 2.19
CA ALA A 446 -8.61 19.17 2.08
C ALA A 446 -9.45 18.02 1.50
N ILE A 447 -10.71 17.88 1.91
CA ILE A 447 -11.63 16.88 1.33
C ILE A 447 -11.88 17.17 -0.15
N ILE A 448 -12.32 18.39 -0.48
CA ILE A 448 -12.65 18.76 -1.86
C ILE A 448 -11.42 18.67 -2.76
N GLY A 449 -10.29 19.21 -2.30
CA GLY A 449 -9.00 19.16 -3.00
C GLY A 449 -8.50 17.73 -3.21
N GLY A 450 -8.61 16.86 -2.19
CA GLY A 450 -8.26 15.44 -2.31
C GLY A 450 -9.14 14.71 -3.33
N VAL A 451 -10.46 14.94 -3.31
CA VAL A 451 -11.39 14.33 -4.29
C VAL A 451 -11.05 14.82 -5.70
N LEU A 452 -10.87 16.12 -5.91
CA LEU A 452 -10.54 16.69 -7.21
C LEU A 452 -9.18 16.18 -7.73
N ALA A 453 -8.17 16.14 -6.86
CA ALA A 453 -6.86 15.57 -7.17
C ALA A 453 -6.98 14.10 -7.60
N GLY A 454 -7.75 13.30 -6.87
CA GLY A 454 -8.02 11.92 -7.24
C GLY A 454 -8.73 11.79 -8.59
N LEU A 455 -9.80 12.57 -8.83
CA LEU A 455 -10.55 12.50 -10.08
C LEU A 455 -9.71 12.90 -11.29
N VAL A 456 -8.93 13.98 -11.18
CA VAL A 456 -8.05 14.46 -12.25
C VAL A 456 -6.89 13.48 -12.47
N ALA A 457 -6.23 13.00 -11.41
CA ALA A 457 -5.17 12.02 -11.53
C ALA A 457 -5.66 10.71 -12.19
N HIS A 458 -6.84 10.23 -11.78
CA HIS A 458 -7.47 9.04 -12.38
C HIS A 458 -7.80 9.27 -13.86
N TRP A 459 -8.32 10.45 -14.22
CA TRP A 459 -8.61 10.80 -15.60
C TRP A 459 -7.36 10.85 -16.48
N ILE A 460 -6.25 11.38 -15.98
CA ILE A 460 -4.96 11.39 -16.71
C ILE A 460 -4.41 9.96 -16.83
N ALA A 461 -4.46 9.17 -15.76
CA ALA A 461 -3.98 7.79 -15.74
C ALA A 461 -4.73 6.88 -16.73
N GLY A 462 -6.01 7.14 -16.97
CA GLY A 462 -6.82 6.41 -17.94
C GLY A 462 -6.51 6.69 -19.42
N ARG A 463 -5.61 7.64 -19.73
CA ARG A 463 -5.26 7.98 -21.12
C ARG A 463 -4.22 7.02 -21.70
N THR A 464 -4.45 6.61 -22.94
CA THR A 464 -3.46 5.83 -23.70
C THR A 464 -2.28 6.72 -24.07
N VAL A 465 -1.08 6.29 -23.70
CA VAL A 465 0.17 7.00 -23.99
C VAL A 465 1.17 6.08 -24.72
N PRO A 466 2.10 6.65 -25.51
CA PRO A 466 3.16 5.87 -26.14
C PRO A 466 3.99 5.08 -25.11
N SER A 467 4.56 3.95 -25.56
CA SER A 467 5.31 3.02 -24.70
C SER A 467 6.44 3.67 -23.91
N TRP A 468 7.15 4.62 -24.51
CA TRP A 468 8.24 5.37 -23.88
C TRP A 468 7.77 6.30 -22.75
N ALA A 469 6.52 6.76 -22.78
CA ALA A 469 5.96 7.70 -21.81
C ALA A 469 5.33 7.00 -20.59
N ARG A 470 5.06 5.69 -20.66
CA ARG A 470 4.35 4.94 -19.60
C ARG A 470 5.01 5.07 -18.23
N GLY A 471 6.34 5.01 -18.15
CA GLY A 471 7.07 5.19 -16.89
C GLY A 471 7.07 6.63 -16.36
N LEU A 472 6.96 7.63 -17.26
CA LEU A 472 6.95 9.04 -16.89
C LEU A 472 5.59 9.49 -16.32
N MET A 473 4.51 8.81 -16.70
CA MET A 473 3.15 9.17 -16.30
C MET A 473 2.95 9.21 -14.78
N PRO A 474 3.16 8.12 -14.01
CA PRO A 474 2.93 8.14 -12.57
C PRO A 474 4.01 8.88 -11.77
N VAL A 475 5.20 9.05 -12.35
CA VAL A 475 6.36 9.67 -11.67
C VAL A 475 6.36 11.19 -11.79
N LEU A 476 6.03 11.73 -12.97
CA LEU A 476 6.16 13.16 -13.27
C LEU A 476 4.85 13.76 -13.78
N VAL A 477 4.26 13.21 -14.84
CA VAL A 477 3.16 13.88 -15.57
C VAL A 477 1.91 13.98 -14.70
N ILE A 478 1.45 12.86 -14.13
CA ILE A 478 0.23 12.85 -13.32
C ILE A 478 0.38 13.72 -12.07
N PRO A 479 1.44 13.57 -11.25
CA PRO A 479 1.63 14.45 -10.10
C PRO A 479 1.69 15.94 -10.48
N LEU A 480 2.52 16.32 -11.46
CA LEU A 480 2.73 17.72 -11.83
C LEU A 480 1.45 18.36 -12.38
N VAL A 481 0.84 17.73 -13.40
CA VAL A 481 -0.32 18.30 -14.08
C VAL A 481 -1.52 18.34 -13.14
N THR A 482 -1.73 17.29 -12.34
CA THR A 482 -2.84 17.27 -11.36
C THR A 482 -2.65 18.35 -10.31
N SER A 483 -1.44 18.49 -9.74
CA SER A 483 -1.15 19.54 -8.74
C SER A 483 -1.37 20.94 -9.28
N VAL A 484 -0.95 21.23 -10.52
CA VAL A 484 -1.15 22.54 -11.15
C VAL A 484 -2.63 22.80 -11.42
N VAL A 485 -3.31 21.87 -12.09
CA VAL A 485 -4.71 22.06 -12.49
C VAL A 485 -5.62 22.20 -11.26
N VAL A 486 -5.49 21.29 -10.31
CA VAL A 486 -6.33 21.31 -9.11
C VAL A 486 -5.92 22.42 -8.17
N GLY A 487 -4.62 22.71 -8.04
CA GLY A 487 -4.13 23.84 -7.24
C GLY A 487 -4.67 25.18 -7.73
N LEU A 488 -4.61 25.43 -9.05
CA LEU A 488 -5.19 26.63 -9.64
C LEU A 488 -6.72 26.70 -9.46
N ALA A 489 -7.42 25.58 -9.63
CA ALA A 489 -8.86 25.52 -9.37
C ALA A 489 -9.20 25.83 -7.90
N MET A 490 -8.43 25.26 -6.96
CA MET A 490 -8.58 25.51 -5.52
C MET A 490 -8.33 26.96 -5.16
N ILE A 491 -7.29 27.60 -5.72
CA ILE A 491 -6.92 28.98 -5.37
C ILE A 491 -7.86 30.00 -6.05
N VAL A 492 -8.07 29.86 -7.35
CA VAL A 492 -8.75 30.89 -8.16
C VAL A 492 -10.26 30.79 -8.09
N VAL A 493 -10.81 29.56 -8.06
CA VAL A 493 -12.25 29.33 -8.20
C VAL A 493 -12.88 28.95 -6.87
N LEU A 494 -12.31 27.98 -6.16
CA LEU A 494 -12.96 27.35 -5.01
C LEU A 494 -12.58 27.94 -3.65
N GLY A 495 -11.45 28.65 -3.55
CA GLY A 495 -10.89 29.13 -2.29
C GLY A 495 -11.88 30.02 -1.52
N ARG A 496 -12.35 31.11 -2.15
CA ARG A 496 -13.30 32.04 -1.53
C ARG A 496 -14.63 31.38 -1.15
N PRO A 497 -15.30 30.61 -2.03
CA PRO A 497 -16.53 29.91 -1.66
C PRO A 497 -16.35 28.94 -0.49
N ILE A 498 -15.25 28.19 -0.44
CA ILE A 498 -14.99 27.24 0.64
C ILE A 498 -14.73 27.97 1.95
N THR A 499 -13.92 29.03 1.94
CA THR A 499 -13.68 29.83 3.14
C THR A 499 -14.96 30.47 3.65
N TRP A 500 -15.75 31.09 2.76
CA TRP A 500 -17.06 31.65 3.15
C TRP A 500 -17.93 30.60 3.85
N LEU A 501 -17.97 29.38 3.34
CA LEU A 501 -18.72 28.29 3.97
C LEU A 501 -18.13 27.89 5.33
N MET A 502 -16.80 27.79 5.43
CA MET A 502 -16.12 27.49 6.70
C MET A 502 -16.38 28.58 7.75
N GLU A 503 -16.32 29.86 7.38
CA GLU A 503 -16.61 31.00 8.26
C GLU A 503 -18.05 30.93 8.79
N ASN A 504 -19.04 30.69 7.92
CA ASN A 504 -20.44 30.56 8.35
C ASN A 504 -20.66 29.34 9.25
N LEU A 505 -19.93 28.25 9.03
CA LEU A 505 -19.98 27.08 9.92
C LEU A 505 -19.38 27.40 11.28
N THR A 506 -18.23 28.09 11.33
CA THR A 506 -17.60 28.54 12.58
C THR A 506 -18.48 29.53 13.33
N GLU A 507 -19.01 30.57 12.67
CA GLU A 507 -19.97 31.51 13.27
C GLU A 507 -21.22 30.78 13.78
N GLY A 508 -21.69 29.79 13.03
CA GLY A 508 -22.78 28.91 13.45
C GLY A 508 -22.47 28.20 14.76
N LEU A 509 -21.28 27.59 14.88
CA LEU A 509 -20.82 26.92 16.09
C LEU A 509 -20.61 27.90 17.26
N ASP A 510 -20.02 29.07 17.00
CA ASP A 510 -19.81 30.13 18.00
C ASP A 510 -21.12 30.69 18.54
N SER A 511 -22.17 30.71 17.72
CA SER A 511 -23.51 31.13 18.13
C SER A 511 -24.24 30.09 18.99
N MET A 512 -23.74 28.85 19.07
CA MET A 512 -24.37 27.80 19.87
C MET A 512 -24.17 28.06 21.35
N SER A 513 -25.26 28.21 22.09
CA SER A 513 -25.23 28.37 23.55
C SER A 513 -26.35 27.56 24.21
N GLY A 514 -26.08 27.13 25.45
CA GLY A 514 -27.04 26.38 26.26
C GLY A 514 -27.56 25.12 25.58
N SER A 515 -28.86 25.09 25.25
CA SER A 515 -29.56 23.90 24.76
C SER A 515 -29.08 23.36 23.41
N SER A 516 -28.64 24.23 22.49
CA SER A 516 -28.18 23.80 21.16
C SER A 516 -26.82 23.11 21.22
N ALA A 517 -25.91 23.60 22.06
CA ALA A 517 -24.63 22.95 22.36
C ALA A 517 -24.83 21.55 22.98
N VAL A 518 -25.76 21.42 23.93
CA VAL A 518 -26.13 20.12 24.52
C VAL A 518 -26.68 19.16 23.48
N LEU A 519 -27.56 19.63 22.58
CA LEU A 519 -28.10 18.81 21.49
C LEU A 519 -27.00 18.34 20.53
N LEU A 520 -26.05 19.21 20.18
CA LEU A 520 -24.89 18.84 19.38
C LEU A 520 -24.05 17.75 20.09
N GLY A 521 -23.81 17.91 21.39
CA GLY A 521 -23.15 16.89 22.21
C GLY A 521 -23.86 15.53 22.16
N VAL A 522 -25.18 15.52 22.26
CA VAL A 522 -26.01 14.31 22.12
C VAL A 522 -25.83 13.66 20.75
N ILE A 523 -25.90 14.44 19.66
CA ILE A 523 -25.75 13.94 18.29
C ILE A 523 -24.35 13.33 18.09
N LEU A 524 -23.30 14.05 18.51
CA LEU A 524 -21.92 13.56 18.43
C LEU A 524 -21.75 12.29 19.25
N GLY A 525 -22.36 12.23 20.44
CA GLY A 525 -22.33 11.06 21.29
C GLY A 525 -22.97 9.82 20.66
N LEU A 526 -24.12 10.00 19.99
CA LEU A 526 -24.77 8.94 19.22
C LEU A 526 -23.88 8.45 18.07
N MET A 527 -23.29 9.37 17.32
CA MET A 527 -22.43 9.04 16.18
C MET A 527 -21.18 8.25 16.60
N MET A 528 -20.55 8.62 17.72
CA MET A 528 -19.37 7.94 18.24
C MET A 528 -19.64 6.49 18.62
N ALA A 529 -20.82 6.16 19.14
CA ALA A 529 -21.12 4.82 19.61
C ALA A 529 -21.80 3.92 18.55
N PHE A 530 -22.37 4.49 17.49
CA PHE A 530 -23.21 3.76 16.55
C PHE A 530 -22.50 2.57 15.88
N ASP A 531 -21.26 2.77 15.42
CA ASP A 531 -20.50 1.76 14.68
C ASP A 531 -19.08 1.53 15.22
N MET A 532 -18.78 2.00 16.43
CA MET A 532 -17.60 1.65 17.24
C MET A 532 -16.25 1.68 16.48
N GLY A 533 -15.95 2.80 15.82
CA GLY A 533 -14.78 2.95 14.94
C GLY A 533 -15.10 2.82 13.45
N GLY A 534 -16.38 2.59 13.13
CA GLY A 534 -16.90 2.64 11.77
C GLY A 534 -17.05 4.06 11.21
N PRO A 535 -17.69 4.21 10.04
CA PRO A 535 -17.77 5.48 9.34
C PRO A 535 -18.48 6.63 10.06
N LEU A 536 -19.54 6.38 10.82
CA LEU A 536 -20.24 7.46 11.56
C LEU A 536 -19.38 7.97 12.71
N ASN A 537 -18.75 7.07 13.45
CA ASN A 537 -17.76 7.42 14.47
C ASN A 537 -16.61 8.24 13.87
N LYS A 538 -16.02 7.75 12.77
CA LYS A 538 -14.91 8.43 12.08
C LYS A 538 -15.27 9.82 11.55
N VAL A 539 -16.51 10.04 11.10
CA VAL A 539 -16.99 11.37 10.70
C VAL A 539 -17.06 12.30 11.91
N ALA A 540 -17.68 11.87 13.01
CA ALA A 540 -17.74 12.68 14.23
C ALA A 540 -16.35 13.01 14.78
N TYR A 541 -15.45 12.03 14.80
CA TYR A 541 -14.05 12.24 15.20
C TYR A 541 -13.32 13.23 14.28
N SER A 542 -13.43 13.06 12.96
CA SER A 542 -12.76 13.96 12.01
C SER A 542 -13.28 15.40 12.11
N PHE A 543 -14.58 15.56 12.34
CA PHE A 543 -15.18 16.87 12.57
C PHE A 543 -14.60 17.55 13.82
N ALA A 544 -14.47 16.82 14.93
CA ALA A 544 -13.88 17.35 16.15
C ALA A 544 -12.39 17.70 15.99
N VAL A 545 -11.59 16.80 15.40
CA VAL A 545 -10.16 17.01 15.16
C VAL A 545 -9.91 18.22 14.28
N ALA A 546 -10.72 18.39 13.23
CA ALA A 546 -10.62 19.53 12.32
C ALA A 546 -10.75 20.87 13.04
N GLY A 547 -11.66 20.96 14.02
CA GLY A 547 -11.84 22.17 14.83
C GLY A 547 -10.73 22.39 15.87
N VAL A 548 -10.22 21.31 16.49
CA VAL A 548 -9.13 21.42 17.48
C VAL A 548 -7.85 21.94 16.85
N GLY A 549 -7.56 21.57 15.60
CA GLY A 549 -6.35 22.03 14.93
C GLY A 549 -6.22 23.55 14.78
N THR A 550 -7.34 24.25 14.69
CA THR A 550 -7.39 25.72 14.64
C THR A 550 -7.51 26.35 16.03
N ALA A 551 -8.08 25.64 17.00
CA ALA A 551 -8.37 26.14 18.35
C ALA A 551 -7.31 25.79 19.41
N ALA A 552 -6.48 24.76 19.21
CA ALA A 552 -5.47 24.31 20.19
C ALA A 552 -4.38 25.35 20.47
N THR A 553 -4.26 26.38 19.61
CA THR A 553 -3.34 27.50 19.77
C THR A 553 -4.01 28.77 20.31
N VAL A 554 -5.30 28.70 20.67
CA VAL A 554 -6.14 29.85 21.07
C VAL A 554 -6.75 29.61 22.46
N ALA A 555 -7.20 30.70 23.08
CA ALA A 555 -7.69 30.82 24.45
C ALA A 555 -8.72 29.76 24.89
N ALA A 556 -8.77 29.51 26.20
CA ALA A 556 -9.72 28.61 26.85
C ALA A 556 -11.19 28.92 26.46
N GLY A 557 -11.98 27.87 26.24
CA GLY A 557 -13.43 27.98 26.04
C GLY A 557 -13.93 27.98 24.59
N ALA A 558 -13.06 27.82 23.60
CA ALA A 558 -13.45 27.71 22.19
C ALA A 558 -14.43 26.52 21.95
N PRO A 559 -15.50 26.67 21.15
CA PRO A 559 -16.49 25.61 20.92
C PRO A 559 -15.89 24.31 20.38
N GLU A 560 -14.81 24.39 19.60
CA GLU A 560 -14.12 23.23 19.04
C GLU A 560 -13.48 22.35 20.10
N LEU A 561 -12.95 22.95 21.17
CA LEU A 561 -12.41 22.20 22.32
C LEU A 561 -13.52 21.45 23.06
N LYS A 562 -14.72 22.03 23.13
CA LYS A 562 -15.89 21.40 23.75
C LYS A 562 -16.41 20.24 22.89
N ILE A 563 -16.48 20.45 21.58
CA ILE A 563 -16.83 19.41 20.59
C ILE A 563 -15.86 18.22 20.72
N MET A 564 -14.56 18.49 20.83
CA MET A 564 -13.56 17.44 21.04
C MET A 564 -13.74 16.70 22.36
N ALA A 565 -14.01 17.40 23.45
CA ALA A 565 -14.28 16.78 24.74
C ALA A 565 -15.50 15.85 24.67
N ALA A 566 -16.60 16.31 24.07
CA ALA A 566 -17.81 15.51 23.90
C ALA A 566 -17.57 14.26 23.05
N VAL A 567 -16.84 14.39 21.93
CA VAL A 567 -16.48 13.26 21.06
C VAL A 567 -15.58 12.26 21.79
N MET A 568 -14.54 12.73 22.48
CA MET A 568 -13.62 11.84 23.19
C MET A 568 -14.35 11.10 24.32
N LEU A 569 -15.03 11.83 25.20
CA LEU A 569 -15.79 11.24 26.30
C LEU A 569 -16.82 10.21 25.80
N ALA A 570 -17.58 10.54 24.76
CA ALA A 570 -18.58 9.64 24.21
C ALA A 570 -17.98 8.35 23.65
N GLY A 571 -16.85 8.39 22.94
CA GLY A 571 -16.23 7.17 22.43
C GLY A 571 -15.53 6.32 23.49
N MET A 572 -15.28 6.85 24.69
CA MET A 572 -14.78 6.07 25.83
C MET A 572 -15.89 5.20 26.45
N VAL A 573 -17.16 5.64 26.40
CA VAL A 573 -18.28 4.98 27.08
C VAL A 573 -18.51 3.52 26.66
N PRO A 574 -18.59 3.16 25.36
CA PRO A 574 -19.00 1.82 24.95
C PRO A 574 -18.17 0.67 25.56
N PRO A 575 -16.83 0.63 25.42
CA PRO A 575 -16.04 -0.44 26.00
C PRO A 575 -16.03 -0.45 27.54
N ILE A 576 -16.05 0.71 28.22
CA ILE A 576 -16.09 0.79 29.69
C ILE A 576 -17.43 0.28 30.22
N ALA A 577 -18.55 0.69 29.61
CA ALA A 577 -19.88 0.27 30.00
C ALA A 577 -20.09 -1.24 29.86
N LEU A 578 -19.57 -1.82 28.77
CA LEU A 578 -19.64 -3.27 28.54
C LEU A 578 -18.74 -4.05 29.51
N ALA A 579 -17.53 -3.55 29.77
CA ALA A 579 -16.65 -4.09 30.80
C ALA A 579 -17.29 -4.05 32.20
N LEU A 580 -17.96 -2.96 32.55
CA LEU A 580 -18.72 -2.86 33.79
C LEU A 580 -19.88 -3.86 33.82
N ALA A 581 -20.62 -3.98 32.73
CA ALA A 581 -21.77 -4.88 32.65
C ALA A 581 -21.38 -6.36 32.85
N THR A 582 -20.24 -6.80 32.32
CA THR A 582 -19.74 -8.17 32.52
C THR A 582 -19.32 -8.46 33.95
N VAL A 583 -18.86 -7.44 34.70
CA VAL A 583 -18.52 -7.58 36.13
C VAL A 583 -19.76 -7.57 37.01
N VAL A 584 -20.74 -6.70 36.71
CA VAL A 584 -21.95 -6.53 37.55
C VAL A 584 -22.91 -7.71 37.36
N ARG A 585 -23.07 -8.23 36.14
CA ARG A 585 -23.95 -9.37 35.84
C ARG A 585 -23.26 -10.39 34.93
N PRO A 586 -22.23 -11.10 35.41
CA PRO A 586 -21.43 -12.02 34.59
C PRO A 586 -22.25 -13.13 33.94
N GLY A 587 -23.32 -13.61 34.58
CA GLY A 587 -24.19 -14.66 34.04
C GLY A 587 -25.06 -14.26 32.83
N LEU A 588 -25.00 -13.00 32.37
CA LEU A 588 -25.66 -12.53 31.15
C LEU A 588 -24.70 -12.49 29.94
N PHE A 589 -23.42 -12.83 30.16
CA PHE A 589 -22.36 -12.72 29.17
C PHE A 589 -21.60 -14.04 29.03
N THR A 590 -21.18 -14.36 27.81
CA THR A 590 -20.36 -15.54 27.51
C THR A 590 -18.96 -15.44 28.13
N VAL A 591 -18.19 -16.54 28.20
CA VAL A 591 -16.75 -16.49 28.55
C VAL A 591 -16.01 -15.48 27.64
N GLY A 592 -16.23 -15.55 26.33
CA GLY A 592 -15.56 -14.66 25.37
C GLY A 592 -15.88 -13.19 25.63
N GLU A 593 -17.15 -12.85 25.89
CA GLU A 593 -17.55 -11.49 26.26
C GLU A 593 -16.92 -11.03 27.59
N ARG A 594 -16.81 -11.92 28.59
CA ARG A 594 -16.15 -11.58 29.87
C ARG A 594 -14.66 -11.34 29.70
N GLU A 595 -13.96 -12.15 28.92
CA GLU A 595 -12.54 -11.94 28.61
C GLU A 595 -12.31 -10.65 27.82
N ASN A 596 -13.15 -10.38 26.81
CA ASN A 596 -13.12 -9.11 26.08
C ASN A 596 -13.42 -7.91 27.00
N GLY A 597 -14.28 -8.08 28.00
CA GLY A 597 -14.59 -7.06 28.99
C GLY A 597 -13.39 -6.63 29.82
N LYS A 598 -12.44 -7.53 30.12
CA LYS A 598 -11.21 -7.16 30.84
C LYS A 598 -10.38 -6.15 30.06
N ALA A 599 -10.22 -6.38 28.76
CA ALA A 599 -9.51 -5.46 27.87
C ALA A 599 -10.31 -4.15 27.63
N GLY A 600 -11.65 -4.23 27.69
CA GLY A 600 -12.56 -3.09 27.55
C GLY A 600 -12.29 -1.92 28.50
N TRP A 601 -11.82 -2.19 29.73
CA TRP A 601 -11.43 -1.14 30.68
C TRP A 601 -10.33 -0.24 30.13
N LEU A 602 -9.21 -0.84 29.70
CA LEU A 602 -8.05 -0.09 29.21
C LEU A 602 -8.33 0.55 27.85
N MET A 603 -8.98 -0.19 26.94
CA MET A 603 -9.36 0.33 25.62
C MET A 603 -10.25 1.56 25.77
N GLY A 604 -11.30 1.46 26.59
CA GLY A 604 -12.19 2.59 26.85
C GLY A 604 -11.52 3.75 27.56
N ALA A 605 -10.71 3.49 28.57
CA ALA A 605 -9.92 4.51 29.23
C ALA A 605 -9.00 5.26 28.26
N SER A 606 -8.56 4.60 27.18
CA SER A 606 -7.68 5.16 26.15
C SER A 606 -8.44 5.78 24.96
N PHE A 607 -9.77 5.89 25.00
CA PHE A 607 -10.61 6.32 23.87
C PHE A 607 -10.47 5.40 22.63
N ILE A 608 -10.49 4.08 22.85
CA ILE A 608 -10.54 3.05 21.80
C ILE A 608 -11.92 2.41 21.85
N THR A 609 -12.85 2.94 21.06
CA THR A 609 -14.26 2.50 21.04
C THR A 609 -14.43 1.08 20.50
N GLU A 610 -13.48 0.61 19.69
CA GLU A 610 -13.46 -0.71 19.04
C GLU A 610 -13.55 -1.88 20.04
N GLY A 611 -13.18 -1.65 21.31
CA GLY A 611 -13.34 -2.64 22.38
C GLY A 611 -14.79 -3.12 22.58
N ALA A 612 -15.78 -2.38 22.06
CA ALA A 612 -17.19 -2.76 22.08
C ALA A 612 -17.62 -3.65 20.88
N ILE A 613 -16.81 -3.76 19.82
CA ILE A 613 -17.15 -4.54 18.61
C ILE A 613 -17.50 -6.00 18.93
N PRO A 614 -16.73 -6.75 19.75
CA PRO A 614 -17.03 -8.15 20.00
C PRO A 614 -18.42 -8.37 20.65
N PHE A 615 -18.84 -7.44 21.51
CA PHE A 615 -20.14 -7.48 22.16
C PHE A 615 -21.28 -7.13 21.19
N ALA A 616 -21.10 -6.08 20.39
CA ALA A 616 -22.08 -5.66 19.41
C ALA A 616 -22.25 -6.68 18.27
N ALA A 617 -21.18 -7.39 17.90
CA ALA A 617 -21.26 -8.50 16.96
C ALA A 617 -22.06 -9.69 17.52
N ALA A 618 -21.96 -9.94 18.83
CA ALA A 618 -22.68 -11.02 19.50
C ALA A 618 -24.17 -10.71 19.74
N ASP A 619 -24.51 -9.48 20.16
CA ASP A 619 -25.89 -9.08 20.47
C ASP A 619 -26.17 -7.61 20.03
N PRO A 620 -26.27 -7.35 18.71
CA PRO A 620 -26.31 -5.98 18.17
C PRO A 620 -27.54 -5.20 18.62
N LEU A 621 -28.71 -5.85 18.69
CA LEU A 621 -29.98 -5.20 18.98
C LEU A 621 -30.07 -4.69 20.43
N ARG A 622 -29.32 -5.30 21.35
CA ARG A 622 -29.30 -4.88 22.76
C ARG A 622 -28.09 -4.03 23.09
N VAL A 623 -26.93 -4.34 22.51
CA VAL A 623 -25.67 -3.64 22.80
C VAL A 623 -25.66 -2.26 22.15
N ILE A 624 -25.91 -2.14 20.85
CA ILE A 624 -25.74 -0.87 20.11
C ILE A 624 -26.64 0.24 20.68
N PRO A 625 -27.97 0.04 20.88
CA PRO A 625 -28.81 1.09 21.46
C PRO A 625 -28.39 1.48 22.87
N SER A 626 -27.89 0.54 23.68
CA SER A 626 -27.45 0.80 25.05
C SER A 626 -26.20 1.68 25.10
N ILE A 627 -25.18 1.34 24.30
CA ILE A 627 -23.94 2.13 24.25
C ILE A 627 -24.17 3.49 23.60
N MET A 628 -25.08 3.58 22.62
CA MET A 628 -25.52 4.86 22.03
C MET A 628 -26.20 5.74 23.07
N LEU A 629 -27.10 5.19 23.87
CA LEU A 629 -27.79 5.94 24.92
C LEU A 629 -26.81 6.51 25.95
N GLY A 630 -25.86 5.70 26.44
CA GLY A 630 -24.85 6.18 27.38
C GLY A 630 -23.95 7.25 26.77
N SER A 631 -23.53 7.07 25.51
CA SER A 631 -22.65 8.02 24.82
C SER A 631 -23.36 9.34 24.50
N ALA A 632 -24.66 9.29 24.19
CA ALA A 632 -25.52 10.46 24.04
C ALA A 632 -25.62 11.27 25.35
N VAL A 633 -25.85 10.58 26.47
CA VAL A 633 -25.87 11.20 27.81
C VAL A 633 -24.52 11.86 28.11
N THR A 634 -23.42 11.15 27.88
CA THR A 634 -22.08 11.69 28.09
C THR A 634 -21.78 12.91 27.22
N GLY A 635 -22.10 12.86 25.93
CA GLY A 635 -21.88 13.99 25.02
C GLY A 635 -22.70 15.22 25.41
N GLY A 636 -23.98 15.03 25.77
CA GLY A 636 -24.84 16.12 26.25
C GLY A 636 -24.37 16.72 27.58
N LEU A 637 -23.97 15.88 28.55
CA LEU A 637 -23.45 16.34 29.84
C LEU A 637 -22.08 17.04 29.70
N SER A 638 -21.22 16.56 28.81
CA SER A 638 -19.94 17.22 28.49
C SER A 638 -20.16 18.68 28.07
N GLN A 639 -21.11 18.90 27.15
CA GLN A 639 -21.48 20.24 26.70
C GLN A 639 -22.18 21.06 27.79
N ALA A 640 -23.03 20.43 28.60
CA ALA A 640 -23.72 21.12 29.71
C ALA A 640 -22.76 21.59 30.81
N PHE A 641 -21.66 20.88 31.03
CA PHE A 641 -20.63 21.23 32.01
C PHE A 641 -19.50 22.06 31.43
N ASP A 642 -19.60 22.48 30.17
CA ASP A 642 -18.60 23.27 29.48
C ASP A 642 -17.20 22.62 29.44
N VAL A 643 -17.16 21.29 29.36
CA VAL A 643 -15.89 20.55 29.33
C VAL A 643 -15.16 20.84 28.04
N GLY A 644 -13.90 21.27 28.13
CA GLY A 644 -13.02 21.52 27.01
C GLY A 644 -11.86 20.52 26.97
N LEU A 645 -11.35 20.21 25.78
CA LEU A 645 -10.23 19.30 25.63
C LEU A 645 -9.28 19.77 24.52
N ARG A 646 -8.01 19.97 24.87
CA ARG A 646 -6.96 20.41 23.95
C ARG A 646 -6.22 19.27 23.25
N ALA A 647 -6.40 18.04 23.71
CA ALA A 647 -5.78 16.85 23.12
C ALA A 647 -6.78 16.09 22.24
N PRO A 648 -6.45 15.76 20.98
CA PRO A 648 -7.35 15.04 20.07
C PRO A 648 -7.43 13.53 20.37
N HIS A 649 -6.61 13.01 21.29
CA HIS A 649 -6.58 11.60 21.66
C HIS A 649 -6.00 11.40 23.07
N GLY A 650 -6.10 10.18 23.62
CA GLY A 650 -5.47 9.78 24.88
C GLY A 650 -6.41 9.47 26.04
N GLY A 651 -7.70 9.77 25.93
CA GLY A 651 -8.72 9.40 26.94
C GLY A 651 -8.40 9.95 28.33
N VAL A 652 -8.45 9.10 29.37
CA VAL A 652 -8.13 9.49 30.76
C VAL A 652 -6.64 9.84 30.95
N PHE A 653 -5.77 9.44 30.04
CA PHE A 653 -4.33 9.69 30.17
C PHE A 653 -3.95 11.13 29.83
N VAL A 654 -4.89 11.93 29.30
CA VAL A 654 -4.69 13.35 28.98
C VAL A 654 -5.58 14.26 29.83
N LEU A 655 -5.97 13.83 31.04
CA LEU A 655 -6.78 14.65 31.96
C LEU A 655 -6.14 16.01 32.29
N PHE A 656 -4.81 16.10 32.24
CA PHE A 656 -4.08 17.36 32.42
C PHE A 656 -4.30 18.36 31.27
N ALA A 657 -4.92 17.94 30.15
CA ALA A 657 -5.24 18.78 28.99
C ALA A 657 -6.76 19.06 28.87
N VAL A 658 -7.53 18.74 29.93
CA VAL A 658 -8.98 18.92 30.02
C VAL A 658 -9.29 20.15 30.86
N ASP A 659 -10.11 21.04 30.31
CA ASP A 659 -10.79 22.09 31.06
C ASP A 659 -12.09 21.51 31.65
N GLY A 660 -12.32 21.69 32.95
CA GLY A 660 -13.51 21.15 33.61
C GLY A 660 -13.43 19.65 33.94
N VAL A 661 -12.30 19.18 34.48
CA VAL A 661 -12.02 17.77 34.83
C VAL A 661 -13.13 17.11 35.66
N LEU A 662 -13.77 17.84 36.58
CA LEU A 662 -14.89 17.30 37.36
C LEU A 662 -16.11 17.00 36.46
N GLY A 663 -16.46 17.93 35.56
CA GLY A 663 -17.52 17.73 34.57
C GLY A 663 -17.21 16.57 33.63
N PHE A 664 -15.95 16.43 33.21
CA PHE A 664 -15.46 15.30 32.41
C PHE A 664 -15.73 13.97 33.13
N ALA A 665 -15.32 13.85 34.40
CA ALA A 665 -15.51 12.63 35.18
C ALA A 665 -17.00 12.30 35.41
N ILE A 666 -17.81 13.30 35.75
CA ILE A 666 -19.26 13.12 35.96
C ILE A 666 -19.93 12.65 34.66
N ALA A 667 -19.65 13.31 33.53
CA ALA A 667 -20.22 12.97 32.23
C ALA A 667 -19.85 11.55 31.80
N LEU A 668 -18.59 11.14 32.00
CA LEU A 668 -18.12 9.78 31.69
C LEU A 668 -18.85 8.73 32.55
N VAL A 669 -18.85 8.91 33.87
CA VAL A 669 -19.47 7.96 34.80
C VAL A 669 -20.97 7.85 34.54
N ALA A 670 -21.66 8.96 34.32
CA ALA A 670 -23.09 8.97 34.05
C ALA A 670 -23.43 8.15 32.80
N GLY A 671 -22.74 8.36 31.68
CA GLY A 671 -23.00 7.59 30.47
C GLY A 671 -22.59 6.13 30.58
N VAL A 672 -21.48 5.81 31.25
CA VAL A 672 -21.07 4.43 31.53
C VAL A 672 -22.13 3.69 32.33
N VAL A 673 -22.66 4.32 33.39
CA VAL A 673 -23.73 3.75 34.21
C VAL A 673 -25.01 3.57 33.39
N VAL A 674 -25.40 4.57 32.60
CA VAL A 674 -26.60 4.50 31.74
C VAL A 674 -26.48 3.37 30.71
N ALA A 675 -25.36 3.27 30.00
CA ALA A 675 -25.14 2.22 29.01
C ALA A 675 -25.08 0.82 29.65
N ALA A 676 -24.37 0.67 30.77
CA ALA A 676 -24.25 -0.60 31.49
C ALA A 676 -25.62 -1.05 32.04
N ALA A 677 -26.37 -0.15 32.66
CA ALA A 677 -27.72 -0.45 33.17
C ALA A 677 -28.66 -0.84 32.03
N SER A 678 -28.60 -0.12 30.90
CA SER A 678 -29.44 -0.38 29.72
C SER A 678 -29.16 -1.76 29.12
N VAL A 679 -27.89 -2.12 28.92
CA VAL A 679 -27.54 -3.42 28.32
C VAL A 679 -27.88 -4.57 29.27
N ILE A 680 -27.67 -4.40 30.58
CA ILE A 680 -28.05 -5.40 31.60
C ILE A 680 -29.57 -5.59 31.62
N ALA A 681 -30.34 -4.50 31.59
CA ALA A 681 -31.80 -4.56 31.58
C ALA A 681 -32.28 -5.31 30.32
N LEU A 682 -31.84 -4.88 29.13
CA LEU A 682 -32.24 -5.50 27.87
C LEU A 682 -31.85 -6.98 27.78
N LYS A 683 -30.65 -7.37 28.21
CA LYS A 683 -30.23 -8.78 28.26
C LYS A 683 -30.98 -9.60 29.31
N SER A 684 -31.54 -8.96 30.35
CA SER A 684 -32.35 -9.65 31.37
C SER A 684 -33.78 -9.98 30.92
N PHE A 685 -34.32 -9.29 29.91
CA PHE A 685 -35.73 -9.44 29.47
C PHE A 685 -35.97 -10.47 28.34
N GLY A 686 -35.00 -11.30 27.95
CA GLY A 686 -35.23 -12.23 26.84
C GLY A 686 -34.19 -13.31 26.51
N GLY A 687 -33.49 -13.91 27.48
CA GLY A 687 -32.59 -15.04 27.20
C GLY A 687 -32.14 -15.78 28.46
N ALA A 688 -32.19 -17.11 28.41
CA ALA A 688 -31.71 -18.00 29.46
C ALA A 688 -30.25 -17.68 29.82
N ARG A 689 -29.87 -17.86 31.11
CA ARG A 689 -28.48 -17.85 31.55
C ARG A 689 -27.63 -18.61 30.53
N VAL A 690 -26.57 -17.97 30.04
CA VAL A 690 -25.56 -18.67 29.24
C VAL A 690 -24.91 -19.68 30.18
N VAL A 691 -25.28 -20.96 30.05
CA VAL A 691 -24.60 -22.07 30.73
C VAL A 691 -23.46 -22.47 29.83
N ASP A 692 -22.24 -22.12 30.22
CA ASP A 692 -21.05 -22.61 29.53
C ASP A 692 -21.00 -24.15 29.67
N PRO A 693 -20.67 -24.90 28.60
CA PRO A 693 -20.40 -26.33 28.74
C PRO A 693 -19.21 -26.54 29.70
N GLU A 694 -19.31 -27.54 30.59
CA GLU A 694 -18.26 -27.84 31.57
C GLU A 694 -16.89 -27.95 30.92
N PRO A 695 -15.81 -27.51 31.60
CA PRO A 695 -14.47 -27.68 31.08
C PRO A 695 -14.20 -29.17 30.89
N VAL A 696 -13.94 -29.59 29.67
CA VAL A 696 -13.36 -30.91 29.39
C VAL A 696 -11.96 -30.89 30.00
N THR A 697 -11.82 -31.53 31.17
CA THR A 697 -10.52 -31.82 31.76
C THR A 697 -9.75 -32.70 30.78
N VAL A 698 -8.66 -32.16 30.23
CA VAL A 698 -7.61 -32.93 29.53
C VAL A 698 -6.49 -33.21 30.50
#